data_AF-A0A7S4IDS5-F1
#
_entry.id   AF-A0A7S4IDS5-F1
#
_cell.length_a   1.000
_cell.length_b   1.000
_cell.length_c   1.000
_cell.angle_alpha   90.00
_cell.angle_beta   90.00
_cell.angle_gamma   90.00
#
_symmetry.space_group_name_H-M   'P 1'
#
loop_
_entity.id
_entity.type
_entity.pdbx_description
1 polymer ?
#
loop_
_entity_poly.entity_id
_entity_poly.type
_entity_poly.pdbx_seq_one_letter_code
_entity_poly.pdbx_strand_id
1 'polypeptide(L)'
;VFDGKSHVNVNIFSHNEKEEKSNKIMGAFSLQLPFNMIQRDEQPRGTERVINFMSDIHPTEDDNAPADTEDEAPAEIARKLGTSGDINDELYQCPSTEMKTAENDIAGYYNYYDKDNERHLKNSVEDNEYYTVGFRDVKFGGRVQTYTQQKKKATKYKAKAYGDNLLSGDLIYEGACGEGFNLLLTIEILKEQRGIENLTAFGSDYLAASAEVASKLFSTQANAQDWIRTGQFCQGDSTQLDFVPSDTFDLAFTYVDPLIDPLRRHDNNVPFANRMEMSKELCDSDDEADHDVLDKEQEAQEDWHASWVEELIRIVKPGKVIIIEDVDSHICDDTSDWGGVPIEWWEDAVSKYNWDVVPDSIEIVEGTWYHNRYNVLMRKNSPLPPKMEPKTLEIRNPPKKCPNRHWNERMNVYNAEEFDVSTDVVKEIWKEYETDLRPHLNSGKSTDDFCLVTPYNTDTNTWDNNNGVMRSDIKWFSVRNENTYDKYLGYVDRLGLRELVKDSWVSADEVTVYAMFFIPRSFSREVHYHIDWYAKVHTQVMTFLIPVNDFDIHLKYKDVDGNAQDYEYKFGKAIGFGGGFFHSTGIGQGEEEDVLLCVYLGSDDPDIWELARANIADELEYYMSPINGFTRNEMFPNKSICQ
;
A
#
# COMPACT_ATOMS: atom_id res chain seq x y z
N VAL A 1 -24.23 26.51 -37.46
CA VAL A 1 -24.04 25.86 -36.15
C VAL A 1 -22.72 25.13 -36.23
N PHE A 2 -21.84 25.30 -35.25
CA PHE A 2 -20.46 24.84 -35.27
C PHE A 2 -20.38 23.54 -34.45
N ASP A 3 -19.90 22.44 -35.04
CA ASP A 3 -19.87 21.12 -34.39
C ASP A 3 -18.46 20.65 -33.99
N GLY A 4 -17.42 21.35 -34.42
CA GLY A 4 -16.03 21.15 -34.02
C GLY A 4 -15.33 19.90 -34.60
N LYS A 5 -15.98 19.13 -35.48
CA LYS A 5 -15.50 17.79 -35.89
C LYS A 5 -14.53 17.76 -37.06
N SER A 6 -14.27 18.88 -37.73
CA SER A 6 -13.42 18.93 -38.94
C SER A 6 -12.62 20.23 -39.03
N HIS A 7 -12.03 20.65 -37.91
CA HIS A 7 -11.26 21.90 -37.80
C HIS A 7 -9.85 21.65 -37.29
N VAL A 8 -8.85 22.28 -37.92
CA VAL A 8 -7.45 22.26 -37.46
C VAL A 8 -7.00 23.70 -37.19
N ASN A 9 -6.70 24.01 -35.92
CA ASN A 9 -6.05 25.27 -35.56
C ASN A 9 -4.53 25.13 -35.73
N VAL A 10 -3.94 25.85 -36.68
CA VAL A 10 -2.48 25.96 -36.81
C VAL A 10 -2.03 27.29 -36.20
N ASN A 11 -1.35 27.21 -35.06
CA ASN A 11 -0.76 28.37 -34.38
C ASN A 11 0.75 28.42 -34.67
N ILE A 12 1.22 29.49 -35.32
CA ILE A 12 2.64 29.66 -35.65
C ILE A 12 3.25 30.71 -34.71
N PHE A 13 4.06 30.25 -33.77
CA PHE A 13 4.79 31.12 -32.84
C PHE A 13 6.10 31.59 -33.49
N SER A 14 6.27 32.91 -33.61
CA SER A 14 7.46 33.55 -34.17
C SER A 14 8.08 34.50 -33.14
N HIS A 15 9.36 34.33 -32.84
CA HIS A 15 10.14 35.31 -32.06
C HIS A 15 10.54 36.57 -32.87
N ASN A 16 9.99 36.76 -34.08
CA ASN A 16 10.31 37.89 -34.95
C ASN A 16 9.06 38.74 -35.23
N GLU A 17 9.02 39.94 -34.64
CA GLU A 17 7.87 40.86 -34.59
C GLU A 17 7.54 41.55 -35.95
N LYS A 18 8.14 41.11 -37.07
CA LYS A 18 7.99 41.77 -38.38
C LYS A 18 7.05 40.99 -39.31
N GLU A 19 5.85 41.54 -39.48
CA GLU A 19 4.76 41.09 -40.38
C GLU A 19 5.26 40.60 -41.76
N GLU A 20 6.21 41.31 -42.39
CA GLU A 20 6.79 40.94 -43.69
C GLU A 20 7.42 39.52 -43.70
N LYS A 21 8.00 39.07 -42.58
CA LYS A 21 8.54 37.70 -42.45
C LYS A 21 7.44 36.68 -42.25
N SER A 22 6.43 36.99 -41.44
CA SER A 22 5.25 36.13 -41.28
C SER A 22 4.56 35.91 -42.63
N ASN A 23 4.37 36.97 -43.41
CA ASN A 23 3.80 36.90 -44.76
C ASN A 23 4.66 36.08 -45.74
N LYS A 24 6.00 36.09 -45.59
CA LYS A 24 6.90 35.21 -46.36
C LYS A 24 6.80 33.73 -45.96
N ILE A 25 6.66 33.43 -44.67
CA ILE A 25 6.43 32.06 -44.17
C ILE A 25 5.07 31.56 -44.66
N MET A 26 4.02 32.37 -44.56
CA MET A 26 2.69 32.07 -45.10
C MET A 26 2.73 31.79 -46.60
N GLY A 27 3.43 32.63 -47.39
CA GLY A 27 3.61 32.39 -48.82
C GLY A 27 4.29 31.05 -49.15
N ALA A 28 5.24 30.60 -48.31
CA ALA A 28 5.89 29.31 -48.47
C ALA A 28 4.97 28.13 -48.11
N PHE A 29 4.21 28.22 -47.01
CA PHE A 29 3.25 27.19 -46.60
C PHE A 29 2.10 27.04 -47.60
N SER A 30 1.49 28.15 -48.04
CA SER A 30 0.39 28.14 -49.01
C SER A 30 0.80 27.67 -50.42
N LEU A 31 2.09 27.57 -50.71
CA LEU A 31 2.61 26.96 -51.95
C LEU A 31 2.79 25.43 -51.85
N GLN A 32 2.79 24.86 -50.65
CA GLN A 32 3.04 23.43 -50.42
C GLN A 32 1.81 22.65 -49.92
N LEU A 33 0.78 23.34 -49.41
CA LEU A 33 -0.45 22.72 -48.91
C LEU A 33 -1.67 23.13 -49.76
N PRO A 34 -2.62 22.21 -50.05
CA PRO A 34 -3.76 22.47 -50.92
C PRO A 34 -4.91 23.28 -50.26
N PHE A 35 -4.62 24.07 -49.21
CA PHE A 35 -5.62 24.77 -48.41
C PHE A 35 -5.43 26.30 -48.48
N ASN A 36 -6.53 27.05 -48.65
CA ASN A 36 -6.50 28.51 -48.56
C ASN A 36 -6.57 28.96 -47.10
N MET A 37 -5.41 29.28 -46.51
CA MET A 37 -5.35 29.88 -45.17
C MET A 37 -5.64 31.38 -45.20
N ILE A 38 -6.50 31.85 -44.29
CA ILE A 38 -6.79 33.28 -44.09
C ILE A 38 -6.38 33.69 -42.67
N GLN A 39 -5.78 34.86 -42.51
CA GLN A 39 -5.46 35.42 -41.20
C GLN A 39 -6.75 35.79 -40.44
N ARG A 40 -6.86 35.35 -39.18
CA ARG A 40 -8.11 35.40 -38.43
C ARG A 40 -8.38 36.75 -37.74
N ASP A 41 -7.34 37.46 -37.35
CA ASP A 41 -7.41 38.73 -36.61
C ASP A 41 -6.55 39.82 -37.28
N GLU A 42 -7.10 41.02 -37.47
CA GLU A 42 -6.36 42.21 -37.95
C GLU A 42 -5.63 42.99 -36.81
N GLN A 43 -5.76 42.56 -35.54
CA GLN A 43 -5.05 43.19 -34.42
C GLN A 43 -4.50 42.16 -33.41
N PRO A 44 -3.23 42.29 -32.98
CA PRO A 44 -2.63 41.37 -32.01
C PRO A 44 -3.17 41.62 -30.60
N ARG A 45 -3.57 40.55 -29.91
CA ARG A 45 -3.93 40.60 -28.48
C ARG A 45 -2.69 40.29 -27.65
N GLY A 46 -2.27 41.24 -26.80
CA GLY A 46 -1.38 41.00 -25.65
C GLY A 46 -0.02 40.37 -26.00
N THR A 47 0.99 41.21 -26.23
CA THR A 47 2.30 40.87 -26.83
C THR A 47 2.20 40.57 -28.33
N GLU A 48 3.09 41.17 -29.13
CA GLU A 48 3.03 41.22 -30.60
C GLU A 48 3.52 39.90 -31.26
N ARG A 49 3.18 38.75 -30.67
CA ARG A 49 3.87 37.46 -30.86
C ARG A 49 2.99 36.32 -31.37
N VAL A 50 1.68 36.53 -31.49
CA VAL A 50 0.71 35.50 -31.90
C VAL A 50 -0.06 35.99 -33.12
N ILE A 51 -0.02 35.20 -34.20
CA ILE A 51 -0.86 35.39 -35.39
C ILE A 51 -1.71 34.13 -35.54
N ASN A 52 -3.03 34.31 -35.41
CA ASN A 52 -4.00 33.23 -35.55
C ASN A 52 -4.44 33.10 -37.02
N PHE A 53 -4.53 31.87 -37.51
CA PHE A 53 -5.05 31.56 -38.84
C PHE A 53 -6.31 30.71 -38.77
N MET A 54 -7.13 30.78 -39.82
CA MET A 54 -8.34 29.97 -39.98
C MET A 54 -8.35 29.40 -41.40
N SER A 55 -8.65 28.11 -41.51
CA SER A 55 -8.94 27.43 -42.79
C SER A 55 -9.90 26.29 -42.49
N ASP A 56 -11.00 26.23 -43.23
CA ASP A 56 -11.90 25.07 -43.22
C ASP A 56 -11.33 24.00 -44.15
N ILE A 57 -11.22 22.76 -43.68
CA ILE A 57 -10.76 21.64 -44.52
C ILE A 57 -11.97 21.09 -45.27
N HIS A 58 -12.11 21.50 -46.53
CA HIS A 58 -12.94 20.75 -47.48
C HIS A 58 -12.04 19.72 -48.18
N PRO A 59 -12.28 18.41 -48.01
CA PRO A 59 -11.63 17.41 -48.85
C PRO A 59 -12.07 17.65 -50.30
N THR A 60 -11.11 17.69 -51.21
CA THR A 60 -11.41 17.54 -52.64
C THR A 60 -11.87 16.11 -52.87
N GLU A 61 -13.12 15.92 -53.28
CA GLU A 61 -13.71 14.62 -53.59
C GLU A 61 -12.82 13.88 -54.62
N ASP A 62 -12.32 12.70 -54.25
CA ASP A 62 -11.66 11.75 -55.15
C ASP A 62 -12.46 10.45 -55.18
N ASP A 63 -13.33 10.34 -56.19
CA ASP A 63 -14.49 9.43 -56.26
C ASP A 63 -14.16 7.92 -56.41
N ASN A 64 -12.94 7.46 -56.12
CA ASN A 64 -12.46 6.12 -56.56
C ASN A 64 -11.66 5.30 -55.53
N ALA A 65 -12.17 5.14 -54.30
CA ALA A 65 -11.70 4.11 -53.37
C ALA A 65 -12.80 3.04 -53.14
N PRO A 66 -12.54 1.74 -53.41
CA PRO A 66 -13.51 0.68 -53.13
C PRO A 66 -13.55 0.35 -51.62
N ALA A 67 -14.73 0.00 -51.13
CA ALA A 67 -14.93 -0.45 -49.76
C ALA A 67 -14.48 -1.90 -49.59
N ASP A 68 -13.65 -2.17 -48.57
CA ASP A 68 -13.29 -3.52 -48.12
C ASP A 68 -13.81 -3.79 -46.70
N THR A 69 -13.93 -5.08 -46.40
CA THR A 69 -14.83 -5.69 -45.40
C THR A 69 -14.37 -5.64 -43.95
N GLU A 70 -15.32 -5.48 -43.02
CA GLU A 70 -15.18 -5.78 -41.59
C GLU A 70 -15.32 -7.29 -41.28
N ASP A 71 -14.97 -7.66 -40.04
CA ASP A 71 -15.20 -8.94 -39.32
C ASP A 71 -14.36 -10.20 -39.67
N GLU A 72 -13.18 -10.34 -39.05
CA GLU A 72 -12.64 -11.55 -38.36
C GLU A 72 -11.29 -11.20 -37.66
N ALA A 73 -10.87 -11.71 -36.49
CA ALA A 73 -11.55 -12.25 -35.29
C ALA A 73 -10.52 -12.43 -34.13
N PRO A 74 -10.78 -12.07 -32.85
CA PRO A 74 -9.77 -12.17 -31.77
C PRO A 74 -9.47 -13.61 -31.29
N ALA A 75 -10.16 -14.62 -31.81
CA ALA A 75 -10.11 -15.99 -31.30
C ALA A 75 -9.04 -16.90 -31.93
N GLU A 76 -8.43 -16.52 -33.06
CA GLU A 76 -7.51 -17.42 -33.78
C GLU A 76 -6.03 -17.31 -33.35
N ILE A 77 -5.62 -16.18 -32.76
CA ILE A 77 -4.24 -15.95 -32.31
C ILE A 77 -3.85 -16.94 -31.19
N ALA A 78 -4.74 -17.16 -30.23
CA ALA A 78 -4.54 -18.09 -29.10
C ALA A 78 -4.31 -19.56 -29.53
N ARG A 79 -4.58 -19.93 -30.79
CA ARG A 79 -4.48 -21.32 -31.27
C ARG A 79 -3.22 -21.61 -32.10
N LYS A 80 -2.41 -20.59 -32.45
CA LYS A 80 -1.17 -20.76 -33.22
C LYS A 80 0.11 -20.87 -32.38
N LEU A 81 0.04 -20.60 -31.06
CA LEU A 81 1.17 -20.65 -30.11
C LEU A 81 1.63 -22.08 -29.73
N GLY A 82 1.42 -23.06 -30.61
CA GLY A 82 1.64 -24.50 -30.34
C GLY A 82 2.96 -25.09 -30.83
N THR A 83 3.90 -24.27 -31.31
CA THR A 83 5.20 -24.73 -31.85
C THR A 83 6.33 -23.83 -31.40
N SER A 84 7.47 -24.43 -31.05
CA SER A 84 8.66 -23.81 -30.43
C SER A 84 9.49 -22.92 -31.37
N GLY A 85 8.85 -21.93 -32.00
CA GLY A 85 9.55 -20.77 -32.54
C GLY A 85 9.79 -19.74 -31.43
N ASP A 86 10.82 -18.91 -31.56
CA ASP A 86 11.17 -17.88 -30.59
C ASP A 86 10.01 -16.93 -30.32
N ILE A 87 9.43 -17.00 -29.11
CA ILE A 87 8.42 -16.06 -28.61
C ILE A 87 9.05 -14.69 -28.26
N ASN A 88 10.38 -14.62 -28.23
CA ASN A 88 11.13 -13.50 -27.66
C ASN A 88 11.12 -12.21 -28.50
N ASP A 89 10.91 -12.27 -29.82
CA ASP A 89 11.22 -11.10 -30.67
C ASP A 89 10.08 -10.07 -30.79
N GLU A 90 8.80 -10.45 -30.75
CA GLU A 90 7.67 -9.51 -30.96
C GLU A 90 6.40 -9.84 -30.13
N LEU A 91 6.48 -9.80 -28.79
CA LEU A 91 5.25 -9.63 -27.97
C LEU A 91 4.61 -8.24 -28.18
N TYR A 92 5.46 -7.24 -28.40
CA TYR A 92 5.10 -5.88 -28.80
C TYR A 92 6.29 -5.24 -29.54
N GLN A 93 6.16 -3.98 -29.92
CA GLN A 93 7.26 -3.18 -30.48
C GLN A 93 7.40 -1.90 -29.65
N CYS A 94 8.62 -1.51 -29.30
CA CYS A 94 8.87 -0.24 -28.63
C CYS A 94 8.39 0.96 -29.49
N PRO A 95 7.88 2.04 -28.88
CA PRO A 95 7.53 3.26 -29.60
C PRO A 95 8.70 3.78 -30.44
N SER A 96 8.44 4.11 -31.71
CA SER A 96 9.47 4.55 -32.67
C SER A 96 9.81 6.04 -32.60
N THR A 97 9.03 6.81 -31.84
CA THR A 97 9.23 8.24 -31.61
C THR A 97 9.78 8.48 -30.21
N GLU A 98 10.85 9.27 -30.10
CA GLU A 98 11.30 9.83 -28.82
C GLU A 98 10.10 10.47 -28.11
N MET A 99 9.66 9.88 -26.99
CA MET A 99 8.60 10.48 -26.19
C MET A 99 9.12 11.80 -25.61
N LYS A 100 8.32 12.86 -25.74
CA LYS A 100 8.59 14.09 -25.02
C LYS A 100 8.30 13.82 -23.55
N THR A 101 9.29 14.03 -22.69
CA THR A 101 9.13 14.11 -21.22
C THR A 101 7.90 14.95 -20.89
N ALA A 102 7.01 14.43 -20.05
CA ALA A 102 5.77 15.10 -19.71
C ALA A 102 6.08 16.37 -18.90
N GLU A 103 5.30 17.44 -19.03
CA GLU A 103 5.60 18.69 -18.29
C GLU A 103 5.46 18.58 -16.76
N ASN A 104 4.92 17.47 -16.24
CA ASN A 104 4.88 17.16 -14.81
C ASN A 104 6.16 16.47 -14.29
N ASP A 105 7.09 16.09 -15.18
CA ASP A 105 8.31 15.37 -14.83
C ASP A 105 9.18 16.15 -13.82
N ILE A 106 9.76 15.40 -12.87
CA ILE A 106 10.52 15.94 -11.73
C ILE A 106 11.87 16.52 -12.20
N ALA A 107 11.82 17.73 -12.75
CA ALA A 107 12.92 18.43 -13.43
C ALA A 107 14.21 18.62 -12.60
N GLY A 108 14.19 18.29 -11.30
CA GLY A 108 15.35 18.26 -10.42
C GLY A 108 16.13 16.95 -10.39
N TYR A 109 15.49 15.80 -10.65
CA TYR A 109 16.07 14.47 -10.39
C TYR A 109 16.99 13.94 -11.51
N TYR A 110 16.81 14.41 -12.75
CA TYR A 110 17.54 13.96 -13.95
C TYR A 110 19.06 13.96 -13.82
N ASN A 111 19.62 15.00 -13.21
CA ASN A 111 21.06 15.16 -13.02
C ASN A 111 21.71 14.05 -12.15
N TYR A 112 20.91 13.21 -11.49
CA TYR A 112 21.38 11.99 -10.82
C TYR A 112 21.41 10.82 -11.81
N TYR A 113 20.26 10.49 -12.41
CA TYR A 113 20.13 9.35 -13.32
C TYR A 113 21.03 9.47 -14.55
N ASP A 114 21.19 10.67 -15.14
CA ASP A 114 22.09 10.87 -16.29
C ASP A 114 23.54 10.46 -15.96
N LYS A 115 24.04 10.81 -14.77
CA LYS A 115 25.42 10.50 -14.35
C LYS A 115 25.62 9.03 -14.00
N ASP A 116 24.58 8.40 -13.45
CA ASP A 116 24.59 6.98 -13.16
C ASP A 116 24.53 6.19 -14.48
N ASN A 117 23.58 6.50 -15.38
CA ASN A 117 23.49 5.95 -16.74
C ASN A 117 24.84 6.10 -17.49
N GLU A 118 25.42 7.30 -17.54
CA GLU A 118 26.75 7.54 -18.15
C GLU A 118 27.85 6.67 -17.52
N ARG A 119 27.85 6.53 -16.19
CA ARG A 119 28.82 5.71 -15.46
C ARG A 119 28.65 4.22 -15.77
N HIS A 120 27.42 3.70 -15.77
CA HIS A 120 27.11 2.30 -16.03
C HIS A 120 27.41 1.94 -17.50
N LEU A 121 26.99 2.78 -18.45
CA LEU A 121 27.36 2.66 -19.86
C LEU A 121 28.87 2.67 -20.06
N LYS A 122 29.58 3.66 -19.50
CA LYS A 122 31.05 3.76 -19.61
C LYS A 122 31.75 2.53 -19.04
N ASN A 123 31.42 2.12 -17.82
CA ASN A 123 32.01 0.95 -17.17
C ASN A 123 31.79 -0.32 -18.04
N SER A 124 30.61 -0.47 -18.63
CA SER A 124 30.27 -1.59 -19.52
C SER A 124 30.91 -1.55 -20.93
N VAL A 125 31.71 -0.52 -21.23
CA VAL A 125 32.57 -0.42 -22.42
C VAL A 125 34.04 -0.66 -22.04
N GLU A 126 34.44 -0.27 -20.83
CA GLU A 126 35.80 -0.49 -20.31
C GLU A 126 36.00 -1.92 -19.75
N ASP A 127 34.94 -2.56 -19.27
CA ASP A 127 34.93 -3.92 -18.71
C ASP A 127 33.73 -4.75 -19.22
N ASN A 128 34.03 -5.82 -19.96
CA ASN A 128 33.03 -6.75 -20.50
C ASN A 128 32.36 -7.62 -19.42
N GLU A 129 32.96 -7.75 -18.23
CA GLU A 129 32.39 -8.47 -17.08
C GLU A 129 31.62 -7.52 -16.14
N TYR A 130 31.52 -6.22 -16.48
CA TYR A 130 30.87 -5.24 -15.63
C TYR A 130 29.42 -5.60 -15.31
N TYR A 131 28.63 -5.97 -16.32
CA TYR A 131 27.23 -6.36 -16.16
C TYR A 131 27.02 -7.81 -15.74
N THR A 132 28.06 -8.65 -15.65
CA THR A 132 27.93 -10.00 -15.07
C THR A 132 28.22 -9.98 -13.56
N VAL A 133 29.31 -9.32 -13.16
CA VAL A 133 29.81 -9.31 -11.77
C VAL A 133 30.29 -7.94 -11.26
N GLY A 134 30.70 -7.00 -12.11
CA GLY A 134 31.29 -5.72 -11.66
C GLY A 134 30.34 -4.77 -10.95
N PHE A 135 29.03 -4.82 -11.23
CA PHE A 135 28.03 -3.91 -10.66
C PHE A 135 27.61 -4.21 -9.21
N ARG A 136 27.95 -5.38 -8.64
CA ARG A 136 27.39 -5.90 -7.37
C ARG A 136 27.66 -5.03 -6.14
N ASP A 137 28.81 -4.35 -6.14
CA ASP A 137 29.25 -3.44 -5.08
C ASP A 137 29.06 -1.96 -5.44
N VAL A 138 28.37 -1.68 -6.55
CA VAL A 138 28.00 -0.33 -6.98
C VAL A 138 26.63 0.03 -6.40
N LYS A 139 26.43 1.31 -6.10
CA LYS A 139 25.13 1.89 -5.73
C LYS A 139 24.38 2.25 -7.02
N PHE A 140 23.07 2.03 -7.05
CA PHE A 140 22.24 2.30 -8.24
C PHE A 140 20.98 3.08 -7.83
N GLY A 141 20.40 3.83 -8.78
CA GLY A 141 19.09 4.46 -8.67
C GLY A 141 18.89 5.40 -7.46
N GLY A 142 19.83 6.32 -7.21
CA GLY A 142 19.75 7.26 -6.08
C GLY A 142 20.22 6.70 -4.73
N ARG A 143 20.28 5.38 -4.59
CA ARG A 143 20.23 4.72 -3.28
C ARG A 143 21.58 4.72 -2.54
N VAL A 144 21.52 4.74 -1.21
CA VAL A 144 22.73 4.77 -0.35
C VAL A 144 23.41 3.39 -0.27
N GLN A 145 22.73 2.31 -0.64
CA GLN A 145 23.18 0.92 -0.52
C GLN A 145 23.65 0.33 -1.86
N THR A 146 24.51 -0.69 -1.81
CA THR A 146 24.94 -1.43 -3.00
C THR A 146 23.90 -2.47 -3.44
N TYR A 147 24.00 -2.96 -4.67
CA TYR A 147 23.13 -4.05 -5.17
C TYR A 147 23.08 -5.26 -4.21
N THR A 148 24.24 -5.74 -3.74
CA THR A 148 24.30 -6.87 -2.79
C THR A 148 23.57 -6.58 -1.47
N GLN A 149 23.64 -5.34 -0.97
CA GLN A 149 22.95 -4.93 0.26
C GLN A 149 21.43 -4.87 0.05
N GLN A 150 20.98 -4.29 -1.07
CA GLN A 150 19.56 -4.25 -1.43
C GLN A 150 19.00 -5.67 -1.60
N LYS A 151 19.69 -6.53 -2.35
CA LYS A 151 19.25 -7.91 -2.57
C LYS A 151 19.00 -8.64 -1.26
N LYS A 152 19.93 -8.49 -0.29
CA LYS A 152 19.79 -9.05 1.05
C LYS A 152 18.57 -8.50 1.81
N LYS A 153 18.27 -7.20 1.71
CA LYS A 153 17.11 -6.59 2.39
C LYS A 153 15.78 -7.08 1.78
N ALA A 154 15.69 -7.14 0.45
CA ALA A 154 14.50 -7.64 -0.25
C ALA A 154 14.28 -9.15 -0.21
N THR A 155 15.31 -9.95 0.12
CA THR A 155 15.26 -11.42 -0.01
C THR A 155 13.99 -12.03 0.60
N LYS A 156 13.62 -11.64 1.84
CA LYS A 156 12.43 -12.18 2.52
C LYS A 156 11.12 -11.77 1.82
N TYR A 157 10.97 -10.48 1.49
CA TYR A 157 9.75 -9.95 0.88
C TYR A 157 9.56 -10.51 -0.54
N LYS A 158 10.53 -10.30 -1.44
CA LYS A 158 10.40 -10.70 -2.84
C LYS A 158 10.27 -12.23 -2.99
N ALA A 159 10.96 -13.04 -2.18
CA ALA A 159 10.81 -14.50 -2.22
C ALA A 159 9.42 -15.00 -1.78
N LYS A 160 8.65 -14.23 -1.00
CA LYS A 160 7.23 -14.49 -0.70
C LYS A 160 6.34 -13.89 -1.80
N ALA A 161 6.25 -12.57 -1.84
CA ALA A 161 5.30 -11.82 -2.68
C ALA A 161 5.33 -12.21 -4.17
N TYR A 162 6.52 -12.32 -4.77
CA TYR A 162 6.68 -12.73 -6.16
C TYR A 162 6.73 -14.26 -6.29
N GLY A 163 7.39 -14.94 -5.34
CA GLY A 163 7.62 -16.39 -5.37
C GLY A 163 6.39 -17.26 -5.15
N ASP A 164 5.31 -16.69 -4.60
CA ASP A 164 4.00 -17.33 -4.46
C ASP A 164 3.10 -17.13 -5.71
N ASN A 165 3.48 -16.24 -6.64
CA ASN A 165 2.65 -15.84 -7.78
C ASN A 165 3.28 -16.12 -9.16
N LEU A 166 4.60 -16.33 -9.23
CA LEU A 166 5.36 -16.66 -10.44
C LEU A 166 5.80 -18.14 -10.47
N LEU A 167 5.82 -18.69 -11.68
CA LEU A 167 6.37 -20.02 -11.98
C LEU A 167 7.56 -19.92 -12.96
N SER A 168 8.33 -21.00 -13.08
CA SER A 168 9.42 -21.06 -14.06
C SER A 168 8.88 -20.96 -15.49
N GLY A 169 9.38 -19.99 -16.26
CA GLY A 169 8.91 -19.68 -17.62
C GLY A 169 7.86 -18.56 -17.71
N ASP A 170 7.37 -18.03 -16.59
CA ASP A 170 6.42 -16.91 -16.58
C ASP A 170 7.04 -15.59 -17.10
N LEU A 171 6.18 -14.68 -17.57
CA LEU A 171 6.57 -13.36 -18.07
C LEU A 171 6.42 -12.30 -16.97
N ILE A 172 7.49 -11.55 -16.69
CA ILE A 172 7.53 -10.50 -15.66
C ILE A 172 7.87 -9.14 -16.26
N TYR A 173 7.16 -8.09 -15.83
CA TYR A 173 7.33 -6.73 -16.32
C TYR A 173 7.59 -5.73 -15.18
N GLU A 174 8.56 -4.83 -15.34
CA GLU A 174 8.79 -3.67 -14.45
C GLU A 174 8.51 -2.35 -15.21
N GLY A 175 7.52 -1.59 -14.75
CA GLY A 175 7.30 -0.20 -15.19
C GLY A 175 8.22 0.75 -14.42
N ALA A 176 8.69 1.82 -15.06
CA ALA A 176 9.77 2.70 -14.56
C ALA A 176 11.00 1.90 -14.08
N CYS A 177 11.47 0.95 -14.90
CA CYS A 177 12.50 0.00 -14.48
C CYS A 177 13.89 0.63 -14.24
N GLY A 178 14.08 1.90 -14.61
CA GLY A 178 15.39 2.54 -14.65
C GLY A 178 16.38 1.69 -15.44
N GLU A 179 17.53 1.41 -14.81
CA GLU A 179 18.62 0.58 -15.33
C GLU A 179 18.33 -0.94 -15.27
N GLY A 180 17.13 -1.37 -14.85
CA GLY A 180 16.70 -2.77 -14.77
C GLY A 180 17.25 -3.56 -13.57
N PHE A 181 17.97 -2.91 -12.65
CA PHE A 181 18.62 -3.60 -11.52
C PHE A 181 17.62 -4.17 -10.50
N ASN A 182 16.44 -3.56 -10.29
CA ASN A 182 15.45 -4.08 -9.33
C ASN A 182 14.73 -5.33 -9.88
N LEU A 183 14.36 -5.35 -11.17
CA LEU A 183 13.94 -6.57 -11.86
C LEU A 183 14.98 -7.70 -11.82
N LEU A 184 16.26 -7.41 -12.06
CA LEU A 184 17.32 -8.43 -12.01
C LEU A 184 17.50 -9.00 -10.59
N LEU A 185 17.48 -8.12 -9.59
CA LEU A 185 17.52 -8.47 -8.17
C LEU A 185 16.35 -9.36 -7.76
N THR A 186 15.16 -9.05 -8.26
CA THR A 186 13.94 -9.85 -8.06
C THR A 186 14.12 -11.26 -8.64
N ILE A 187 14.52 -11.37 -9.90
CA ILE A 187 14.72 -12.63 -10.62
C ILE A 187 15.78 -13.52 -9.93
N GLU A 188 16.88 -12.93 -9.46
CA GLU A 188 17.90 -13.65 -8.70
C GLU A 188 17.41 -14.16 -7.34
N ILE A 189 16.63 -13.37 -6.59
CA ILE A 189 16.04 -13.81 -5.32
C ILE A 189 15.10 -15.00 -5.56
N LEU A 190 14.28 -14.96 -6.62
CA LEU A 190 13.38 -16.05 -6.99
C LEU A 190 14.15 -17.32 -7.37
N LYS A 191 15.25 -17.18 -8.11
CA LYS A 191 16.15 -18.29 -8.45
C LYS A 191 16.79 -18.92 -7.20
N GLU A 192 17.31 -18.10 -6.28
CA GLU A 192 18.05 -18.54 -5.11
C GLU A 192 17.15 -19.10 -3.99
N GLN A 193 16.01 -18.48 -3.74
CA GLN A 193 15.13 -18.82 -2.61
C GLN A 193 13.98 -19.77 -2.98
N ARG A 194 13.52 -19.75 -4.25
CA ARG A 194 12.34 -20.49 -4.71
C ARG A 194 12.63 -21.48 -5.84
N GLY A 195 13.83 -21.47 -6.41
CA GLY A 195 14.21 -22.34 -7.54
C GLY A 195 13.48 -22.00 -8.84
N ILE A 196 12.91 -20.80 -8.95
CA ILE A 196 12.20 -20.33 -10.15
C ILE A 196 13.25 -19.93 -11.22
N GLU A 197 13.06 -20.40 -12.44
CA GLU A 197 14.01 -20.31 -13.54
C GLU A 197 13.32 -19.90 -14.84
N ASN A 198 14.08 -19.43 -15.83
CA ASN A 198 13.60 -19.09 -17.18
C ASN A 198 12.51 -18.01 -17.21
N LEU A 199 12.41 -17.16 -16.17
CA LEU A 199 11.58 -15.96 -16.21
C LEU A 199 12.04 -15.05 -17.36
N THR A 200 11.09 -14.50 -18.11
CA THR A 200 11.38 -13.56 -19.20
C THR A 200 11.09 -12.14 -18.74
N ALA A 201 12.14 -11.34 -18.69
CA ALA A 201 12.17 -10.00 -18.13
C ALA A 201 11.85 -8.93 -19.18
N PHE A 202 10.82 -8.12 -18.93
CA PHE A 202 10.43 -6.97 -19.74
C PHE A 202 10.38 -5.72 -18.86
N GLY A 203 10.38 -4.55 -19.50
CA GLY A 203 10.09 -3.31 -18.80
C GLY A 203 9.97 -2.11 -19.72
N SER A 204 9.66 -0.97 -19.12
CA SER A 204 9.92 0.32 -19.75
C SER A 204 10.42 1.33 -18.73
N ASP A 205 11.15 2.31 -19.25
CA ASP A 205 11.52 3.51 -18.52
C ASP A 205 11.29 4.72 -19.43
N TYR A 206 10.88 5.84 -18.87
CA TYR A 206 10.60 7.04 -19.66
C TYR A 206 11.90 7.68 -20.18
N LEU A 207 13.06 7.39 -19.58
CA LEU A 207 14.39 7.72 -20.10
C LEU A 207 14.91 6.64 -21.04
N ALA A 208 15.06 6.97 -22.32
CA ALA A 208 15.60 6.06 -23.34
C ALA A 208 16.99 5.48 -22.96
N ALA A 209 17.84 6.27 -22.31
CA ALA A 209 19.16 5.83 -21.84
C ALA A 209 19.08 4.74 -20.75
N SER A 210 18.12 4.85 -19.83
CA SER A 210 17.88 3.86 -18.78
C SER A 210 17.37 2.54 -19.39
N ALA A 211 16.42 2.62 -20.34
CA ALA A 211 15.95 1.46 -21.09
C ALA A 211 17.06 0.78 -21.92
N GLU A 212 17.99 1.55 -22.52
CA GLU A 212 19.18 1.00 -23.19
C GLU A 212 20.11 0.27 -22.20
N VAL A 213 20.35 0.86 -21.01
CA VAL A 213 21.12 0.21 -19.94
C VAL A 213 20.46 -1.10 -19.50
N ALA A 214 19.15 -1.11 -19.26
CA ALA A 214 18.40 -2.30 -18.87
C ALA A 214 18.48 -3.40 -19.94
N SER A 215 18.29 -3.04 -21.22
CA SER A 215 18.43 -3.95 -22.36
C SER A 215 19.84 -4.56 -22.44
N LYS A 216 20.90 -3.74 -22.25
CA LYS A 216 22.29 -4.21 -22.24
C LYS A 216 22.61 -5.08 -21.01
N LEU A 217 22.05 -4.76 -19.84
CA LEU A 217 22.17 -5.55 -18.62
C LEU A 217 21.55 -6.95 -18.81
N PHE A 218 20.29 -7.02 -19.24
CA PHE A 218 19.56 -8.29 -19.38
C PHE A 218 20.07 -9.16 -20.52
N SER A 219 20.44 -8.58 -21.66
CA SER A 219 21.12 -9.34 -22.73
C SER A 219 22.49 -9.89 -22.28
N THR A 220 23.25 -9.14 -21.48
CA THR A 220 24.51 -9.65 -20.90
C THR A 220 24.26 -10.78 -19.90
N GLN A 221 23.27 -10.62 -19.02
CA GLN A 221 22.90 -11.63 -18.03
C GLN A 221 22.36 -12.92 -18.67
N ALA A 222 21.46 -12.83 -19.65
CA ALA A 222 20.92 -14.00 -20.36
C ALA A 222 21.99 -14.76 -21.17
N ASN A 223 23.05 -14.09 -21.63
CA ASN A 223 24.22 -14.74 -22.24
C ASN A 223 25.13 -15.44 -21.22
N ALA A 224 25.17 -14.95 -19.97
CA ALA A 224 26.00 -15.49 -18.90
C ALA A 224 25.28 -16.54 -18.02
N GLN A 225 23.95 -16.53 -18.00
CA GLN A 225 23.09 -17.33 -17.14
C GLN A 225 21.95 -17.95 -17.97
N ASP A 226 22.01 -19.26 -18.19
CA ASP A 226 21.07 -20.00 -19.04
C ASP A 226 19.63 -20.03 -18.52
N TRP A 227 19.42 -19.69 -17.24
CA TRP A 227 18.14 -19.59 -16.55
C TRP A 227 17.52 -18.18 -16.55
N ILE A 228 18.16 -17.17 -17.17
CA ILE A 228 17.57 -15.84 -17.39
C ILE A 228 17.11 -15.73 -18.85
N ARG A 229 15.92 -15.17 -19.08
CA ARG A 229 15.43 -14.79 -20.42
C ARG A 229 15.22 -13.27 -20.46
N THR A 230 15.60 -12.66 -21.58
CA THR A 230 15.36 -11.23 -21.83
C THR A 230 14.21 -11.09 -22.81
N GLY A 231 13.28 -10.20 -22.47
CA GLY A 231 12.30 -9.62 -23.38
C GLY A 231 12.78 -8.27 -23.90
N GLN A 232 11.83 -7.40 -24.24
CA GLN A 232 12.09 -6.02 -24.65
C GLN A 232 12.09 -5.04 -23.46
N PHE A 233 12.99 -4.06 -23.53
CA PHE A 233 13.01 -2.87 -22.68
C PHE A 233 12.84 -1.65 -23.57
N CYS A 234 11.80 -0.85 -23.31
CA CYS A 234 11.41 0.25 -24.20
C CYS A 234 11.47 1.60 -23.50
N GLN A 235 11.62 2.68 -24.28
CA GLN A 235 11.23 4.00 -23.79
C GLN A 235 9.69 4.02 -23.66
N GLY A 236 9.16 4.36 -22.48
CA GLY A 236 7.73 4.40 -22.24
C GLY A 236 7.36 5.06 -20.91
N ASP A 237 6.29 5.85 -20.93
CA ASP A 237 5.66 6.46 -19.75
C ASP A 237 4.75 5.42 -19.08
N SER A 238 4.93 5.16 -17.78
CA SER A 238 4.13 4.17 -17.03
C SER A 238 2.65 4.53 -16.92
N THR A 239 2.25 5.79 -17.18
CA THR A 239 0.83 6.20 -17.30
C THR A 239 0.21 5.85 -18.66
N GLN A 240 1.03 5.48 -19.66
CA GLN A 240 0.64 5.31 -21.05
C GLN A 240 1.44 4.15 -21.68
N LEU A 241 1.05 2.92 -21.35
CA LEU A 241 1.65 1.68 -21.85
C LEU A 241 0.88 1.13 -23.06
N ASP A 242 0.30 1.98 -23.89
CA ASP A 242 -0.57 1.60 -25.03
C ASP A 242 0.11 0.67 -26.04
N PHE A 243 1.44 0.80 -26.18
CA PHE A 243 2.31 -0.09 -26.95
C PHE A 243 2.41 -1.52 -26.38
N VAL A 244 2.03 -1.74 -25.11
CA VAL A 244 2.01 -3.04 -24.42
C VAL A 244 0.59 -3.62 -24.47
N PRO A 245 0.37 -4.80 -25.10
CA PRO A 245 -0.95 -5.43 -25.15
C PRO A 245 -1.50 -5.79 -23.76
N SER A 246 -2.82 -5.68 -23.61
CA SER A 246 -3.53 -6.13 -22.42
C SER A 246 -3.35 -7.63 -22.18
N ASP A 247 -3.44 -8.06 -20.92
CA ASP A 247 -3.35 -9.48 -20.50
C ASP A 247 -2.07 -10.22 -20.94
N THR A 248 -0.94 -9.51 -21.07
CA THR A 248 0.36 -10.05 -21.51
C THR A 248 1.14 -10.75 -20.40
N PHE A 249 1.17 -10.19 -19.18
CA PHE A 249 2.15 -10.58 -18.16
C PHE A 249 1.58 -11.45 -17.02
N ASP A 250 2.43 -12.32 -16.48
CA ASP A 250 2.12 -13.17 -15.33
C ASP A 250 2.34 -12.46 -13.99
N LEU A 251 3.13 -11.39 -13.99
CA LEU A 251 3.25 -10.40 -12.93
C LEU A 251 3.77 -9.09 -13.54
N ALA A 252 3.17 -7.96 -13.18
CA ALA A 252 3.73 -6.65 -13.45
C ALA A 252 3.89 -5.86 -12.16
N PHE A 253 4.92 -5.03 -12.08
CA PHE A 253 5.17 -4.20 -10.91
C PHE A 253 5.86 -2.89 -11.26
N THR A 254 5.86 -1.95 -10.32
CA THR A 254 6.54 -0.65 -10.44
C THR A 254 6.80 -0.07 -9.05
N TYR A 255 7.48 1.07 -9.00
CA TYR A 255 7.39 2.04 -7.92
C TYR A 255 6.83 3.34 -8.53
N VAL A 256 6.00 4.08 -7.80
CA VAL A 256 5.41 5.35 -8.29
C VAL A 256 6.12 6.51 -7.61
N ASP A 257 6.88 7.31 -8.38
CA ASP A 257 7.47 8.54 -7.85
C ASP A 257 6.37 9.59 -7.59
N PRO A 258 6.37 10.28 -6.43
CA PRO A 258 5.33 11.25 -6.08
C PRO A 258 5.46 12.62 -6.78
N LEU A 259 4.35 13.35 -6.89
CA LEU A 259 4.30 14.71 -7.44
C LEU A 259 4.72 15.73 -6.38
N ILE A 260 5.81 16.44 -6.65
CA ILE A 260 6.46 17.38 -5.70
C ILE A 260 5.80 18.78 -5.69
N ASP A 261 4.85 19.00 -6.58
CA ASP A 261 4.00 20.20 -6.67
C ASP A 261 2.77 19.83 -7.54
N PRO A 262 1.82 19.03 -7.02
CA PRO A 262 0.75 18.43 -7.84
C PRO A 262 -0.12 19.48 -8.54
N LEU A 263 -0.30 20.64 -7.89
CA LEU A 263 -1.11 21.75 -8.37
C LEU A 263 -0.30 22.83 -9.11
N ARG A 264 1.01 22.63 -9.32
CA ARG A 264 1.94 23.58 -9.97
C ARG A 264 1.88 24.99 -9.35
N ARG A 265 1.82 25.07 -8.00
CA ARG A 265 1.77 26.32 -7.22
C ARG A 265 3.08 27.10 -7.24
N HIS A 266 4.20 26.47 -7.61
CA HIS A 266 5.53 27.04 -7.50
C HIS A 266 6.25 27.15 -8.86
N ASP A 267 7.04 28.22 -9.02
CA ASP A 267 7.90 28.35 -10.19
C ASP A 267 8.92 27.19 -10.26
N ASN A 268 9.20 26.69 -11.46
CA ASN A 268 10.19 25.62 -11.68
C ASN A 268 11.62 25.94 -11.18
N ASN A 269 11.91 27.20 -10.85
CA ASN A 269 13.17 27.64 -10.26
C ASN A 269 13.25 27.43 -8.73
N VAL A 270 12.13 27.12 -8.06
CA VAL A 270 12.10 26.82 -6.63
C VAL A 270 12.75 25.45 -6.40
N PRO A 271 13.76 25.35 -5.51
CA PRO A 271 14.41 24.07 -5.22
C PRO A 271 13.41 23.01 -4.74
N PHE A 272 13.62 21.75 -5.16
CA PHE A 272 12.81 20.57 -4.77
C PHE A 272 12.47 20.57 -3.27
N ALA A 273 13.49 20.67 -2.42
CA ALA A 273 13.33 20.59 -0.96
C ALA A 273 12.45 21.72 -0.41
N ASN A 274 12.45 22.90 -1.04
CA ASN A 274 11.63 24.02 -0.61
C ASN A 274 10.16 23.82 -0.98
N ARG A 275 9.84 23.22 -2.14
CA ARG A 275 8.44 22.94 -2.51
C ARG A 275 7.82 21.91 -1.55
N MET A 276 8.57 20.84 -1.29
CA MET A 276 8.19 19.81 -0.32
C MET A 276 7.99 20.38 1.08
N GLU A 277 8.88 21.27 1.55
CA GLU A 277 8.69 21.97 2.83
C GLU A 277 7.42 22.85 2.81
N MET A 278 7.14 23.55 1.71
CA MET A 278 5.94 24.40 1.58
C MET A 278 4.62 23.63 1.54
N SER A 279 4.58 22.36 1.10
CA SER A 279 3.40 21.51 1.29
C SER A 279 3.31 20.96 2.72
N LYS A 280 4.44 20.71 3.39
CA LYS A 280 4.47 20.31 4.81
C LYS A 280 4.03 21.43 5.74
N GLU A 281 4.36 22.69 5.44
CA GLU A 281 3.86 23.87 6.15
C GLU A 281 2.32 23.98 6.13
N LEU A 282 1.63 23.43 5.11
CA LEU A 282 0.16 23.40 5.08
C LEU A 282 -0.43 22.38 6.07
N CYS A 283 0.27 21.28 6.37
CA CYS A 283 -0.21 20.22 7.27
C CYS A 283 -0.36 20.71 8.71
N ASP A 284 0.46 21.67 9.12
CA ASP A 284 0.45 22.31 10.44
C ASP A 284 -0.41 23.61 10.48
N SER A 285 -1.12 23.95 9.41
CA SER A 285 -1.94 25.17 9.35
C SER A 285 -3.29 24.99 10.07
N ASP A 286 -3.77 26.06 10.71
CA ASP A 286 -5.13 26.17 11.26
C ASP A 286 -6.12 26.80 10.23
N ASP A 287 -5.66 27.17 9.02
CA ASP A 287 -6.50 27.81 7.99
C ASP A 287 -7.23 26.78 7.13
N GLU A 288 -8.57 26.86 7.12
CA GLU A 288 -9.45 26.03 6.28
C GLU A 288 -9.05 26.10 4.80
N ALA A 289 -8.55 27.26 4.32
CA ALA A 289 -8.10 27.42 2.93
C ALA A 289 -6.79 26.68 2.61
N ASP A 290 -5.93 26.39 3.59
CA ASP A 290 -4.70 25.63 3.40
C ASP A 290 -4.99 24.12 3.36
N HIS A 291 -5.91 23.63 4.20
CA HIS A 291 -6.45 22.28 4.09
C HIS A 291 -7.16 22.06 2.75
N ASP A 292 -7.93 23.05 2.28
CA ASP A 292 -8.56 23.05 0.96
C ASP A 292 -7.52 22.94 -0.19
N VAL A 293 -6.26 23.34 0.04
CA VAL A 293 -5.16 23.11 -0.92
C VAL A 293 -4.58 21.70 -0.78
N LEU A 294 -4.36 21.22 0.44
CA LEU A 294 -3.87 19.85 0.69
C LEU A 294 -4.79 18.78 0.10
N ASP A 295 -6.11 18.89 0.30
CA ASP A 295 -7.08 17.93 -0.25
C ASP A 295 -6.97 17.83 -1.79
N LYS A 296 -6.69 18.95 -2.45
CA LYS A 296 -6.50 19.02 -3.92
C LYS A 296 -5.11 18.55 -4.35
N GLU A 297 -4.07 18.76 -3.54
CA GLU A 297 -2.75 18.15 -3.77
C GLU A 297 -2.84 16.63 -3.66
N GLN A 298 -3.59 16.13 -2.67
CA GLN A 298 -3.80 14.72 -2.47
C GLN A 298 -4.68 14.09 -3.57
N GLU A 299 -5.78 14.73 -3.99
CA GLU A 299 -6.59 14.24 -5.12
C GLU A 299 -5.74 14.10 -6.40
N ALA A 300 -4.87 15.08 -6.69
CA ALA A 300 -3.94 14.99 -7.83
C ALA A 300 -2.87 13.90 -7.66
N GLN A 301 -2.43 13.64 -6.43
CA GLN A 301 -1.46 12.60 -6.09
C GLN A 301 -2.06 11.17 -6.21
N GLU A 302 -3.34 11.03 -5.88
CA GLU A 302 -4.15 9.82 -6.09
C GLU A 302 -4.41 9.56 -7.58
N ASP A 303 -4.84 10.56 -8.35
CA ASP A 303 -5.09 10.43 -9.79
C ASP A 303 -3.79 10.05 -10.55
N TRP A 304 -2.65 10.57 -10.10
CA TRP A 304 -1.34 10.17 -10.59
C TRP A 304 -1.03 8.70 -10.29
N HIS A 305 -1.20 8.26 -9.04
CA HIS A 305 -1.03 6.84 -8.68
C HIS A 305 -1.97 5.93 -9.47
N ALA A 306 -3.24 6.32 -9.63
CA ALA A 306 -4.23 5.55 -10.36
C ALA A 306 -3.87 5.38 -11.83
N SER A 307 -3.36 6.42 -12.48
CA SER A 307 -2.92 6.37 -13.88
C SER A 307 -1.83 5.31 -14.13
N TRP A 308 -0.91 5.11 -13.18
CA TRP A 308 0.11 4.04 -13.26
C TRP A 308 -0.50 2.66 -13.00
N VAL A 309 -1.34 2.56 -11.97
CA VAL A 309 -1.93 1.30 -11.51
C VAL A 309 -2.90 0.72 -12.56
N GLU A 310 -3.70 1.56 -13.23
CA GLU A 310 -4.61 1.17 -14.30
C GLU A 310 -3.89 0.47 -15.46
N GLU A 311 -2.76 1.02 -15.91
CA GLU A 311 -1.99 0.44 -17.01
C GLU A 311 -1.33 -0.88 -16.60
N LEU A 312 -0.84 -1.01 -15.37
CA LEU A 312 -0.33 -2.29 -14.85
C LEU A 312 -1.45 -3.35 -14.74
N ILE A 313 -2.64 -2.97 -14.26
CA ILE A 313 -3.80 -3.86 -14.23
C ILE A 313 -4.16 -4.29 -15.65
N ARG A 314 -4.15 -3.37 -16.61
CA ARG A 314 -4.48 -3.66 -18.02
C ARG A 314 -3.55 -4.71 -18.62
N ILE A 315 -2.23 -4.60 -18.43
CA ILE A 315 -1.23 -5.49 -19.05
C ILE A 315 -1.04 -6.83 -18.31
N VAL A 316 -1.50 -6.98 -17.06
CA VAL A 316 -1.44 -8.25 -16.31
C VAL A 316 -2.58 -9.18 -16.71
N LYS A 317 -2.29 -10.49 -16.78
CA LYS A 317 -3.28 -11.54 -17.09
C LYS A 317 -4.39 -11.63 -16.03
N PRO A 318 -5.61 -12.07 -16.39
CA PRO A 318 -6.70 -12.21 -15.42
C PRO A 318 -6.38 -13.23 -14.31
N GLY A 319 -6.55 -12.85 -13.04
CA GLY A 319 -6.20 -13.67 -11.88
C GLY A 319 -4.72 -13.65 -11.46
N LYS A 320 -3.85 -12.96 -12.22
CA LYS A 320 -2.45 -12.71 -11.85
C LYS A 320 -2.31 -11.40 -11.04
N VAL A 321 -1.09 -11.09 -10.62
CA VAL A 321 -0.81 -10.10 -9.56
C VAL A 321 -0.12 -8.85 -10.12
N ILE A 322 -0.54 -7.70 -9.61
CA ILE A 322 0.12 -6.41 -9.73
C ILE A 322 0.79 -6.12 -8.38
N ILE A 323 2.02 -5.57 -8.40
CA ILE A 323 2.72 -5.13 -7.19
C ILE A 323 3.15 -3.67 -7.34
N ILE A 324 2.88 -2.83 -6.35
CA ILE A 324 3.45 -1.48 -6.25
C ILE A 324 4.43 -1.49 -5.08
N GLU A 325 5.71 -1.25 -5.36
CA GLU A 325 6.79 -1.27 -4.36
C GLU A 325 7.06 0.12 -3.78
N ASP A 326 7.29 0.15 -2.46
CA ASP A 326 7.76 1.32 -1.69
C ASP A 326 7.02 2.64 -1.96
N VAL A 327 5.69 2.55 -1.91
CA VAL A 327 4.73 3.67 -1.95
C VAL A 327 5.02 4.62 -0.79
N ASP A 328 5.18 5.90 -1.13
CA ASP A 328 5.23 7.02 -0.17
C ASP A 328 3.89 7.16 0.56
N SER A 329 3.94 7.38 1.89
CA SER A 329 2.76 7.71 2.70
C SER A 329 2.27 9.14 2.42
N HIS A 330 1.03 9.46 2.80
CA HIS A 330 0.47 10.81 2.71
C HIS A 330 1.40 11.86 3.36
N ILE A 331 1.55 13.05 2.76
CA ILE A 331 2.61 14.01 3.14
C ILE A 331 2.48 14.54 4.57
N CYS A 332 1.26 14.59 5.11
CA CYS A 332 0.99 14.99 6.49
C CYS A 332 1.13 13.84 7.50
N ASP A 333 1.14 12.58 7.04
CA ASP A 333 1.31 11.41 7.91
C ASP A 333 2.80 11.16 8.20
N ASP A 334 3.65 11.41 7.20
CA ASP A 334 5.10 11.40 7.37
C ASP A 334 5.79 12.58 6.66
N THR A 335 6.03 13.64 7.44
CA THR A 335 6.77 14.82 7.01
C THR A 335 8.27 14.55 6.75
N SER A 336 8.77 13.32 6.90
CA SER A 336 10.11 12.93 6.47
C SER A 336 10.18 12.40 5.03
N ASP A 337 9.06 11.98 4.43
CA ASP A 337 9.01 11.43 3.06
C ASP A 337 8.54 12.44 2.00
N TRP A 338 8.25 12.01 0.77
CA TRP A 338 7.97 12.91 -0.37
C TRP A 338 6.48 13.10 -0.68
N GLY A 339 5.59 12.33 -0.06
CA GLY A 339 4.13 12.50 -0.14
C GLY A 339 3.46 11.69 -1.26
N GLY A 340 2.88 10.54 -0.91
CA GLY A 340 2.17 9.66 -1.84
C GLY A 340 0.70 9.51 -1.50
N VAL A 341 0.24 8.27 -1.29
CA VAL A 341 -1.17 7.96 -1.00
C VAL A 341 -1.28 7.25 0.36
N PRO A 342 -2.37 7.47 1.13
CA PRO A 342 -2.58 6.78 2.40
C PRO A 342 -2.94 5.30 2.17
N ILE A 343 -2.84 4.47 3.21
CA ILE A 343 -3.01 3.01 3.08
C ILE A 343 -4.48 2.65 2.78
N GLU A 344 -5.41 3.35 3.41
CA GLU A 344 -6.86 3.22 3.25
C GLU A 344 -7.33 3.52 1.81
N TRP A 345 -6.65 4.41 1.10
CA TRP A 345 -7.00 4.79 -0.28
C TRP A 345 -7.08 3.59 -1.22
N TRP A 346 -6.24 2.56 -1.04
CA TRP A 346 -6.18 1.42 -1.95
C TRP A 346 -7.46 0.59 -2.00
N GLU A 347 -8.22 0.49 -0.90
CA GLU A 347 -9.52 -0.21 -0.92
C GLU A 347 -10.58 0.62 -1.67
N ASP A 348 -10.61 1.94 -1.44
CA ASP A 348 -11.58 2.85 -2.08
C ASP A 348 -11.27 3.08 -3.57
N ALA A 349 -9.98 3.14 -3.94
CA ALA A 349 -9.49 3.37 -5.30
C ALA A 349 -10.06 2.37 -6.30
N VAL A 350 -10.25 1.11 -5.90
CA VAL A 350 -10.89 0.08 -6.74
C VAL A 350 -12.27 0.52 -7.23
N SER A 351 -13.03 1.17 -6.34
CA SER A 351 -14.37 1.68 -6.66
C SER A 351 -14.34 3.06 -7.33
N LYS A 352 -13.47 3.98 -6.87
CA LYS A 352 -13.30 5.35 -7.40
C LYS A 352 -12.89 5.33 -8.88
N TYR A 353 -11.93 4.48 -9.23
CA TYR A 353 -11.36 4.37 -10.57
C TYR A 353 -11.87 3.16 -11.37
N ASN A 354 -12.80 2.36 -10.80
CA ASN A 354 -13.37 1.17 -11.45
C ASN A 354 -12.29 0.18 -11.93
N TRP A 355 -11.30 -0.09 -11.07
CA TRP A 355 -10.20 -1.01 -11.38
C TRP A 355 -10.66 -2.46 -11.51
N ASP A 356 -10.08 -3.20 -12.47
CA ASP A 356 -10.37 -4.62 -12.67
C ASP A 356 -9.62 -5.54 -11.69
N VAL A 357 -9.72 -5.27 -10.40
CA VAL A 357 -9.08 -6.05 -9.32
C VAL A 357 -10.11 -6.62 -8.33
N VAL A 358 -9.69 -7.64 -7.58
CA VAL A 358 -10.49 -8.19 -6.47
C VAL A 358 -10.17 -7.36 -5.21
N PRO A 359 -11.13 -6.61 -4.60
CA PRO A 359 -10.85 -5.78 -3.42
C PRO A 359 -10.26 -6.60 -2.26
N ASP A 360 -10.86 -7.75 -1.95
CA ASP A 360 -10.40 -8.69 -0.91
C ASP A 360 -9.00 -9.31 -1.17
N SER A 361 -8.34 -8.97 -2.29
CA SER A 361 -6.98 -9.44 -2.62
C SER A 361 -5.88 -8.40 -2.37
N ILE A 362 -6.24 -7.20 -1.90
CA ILE A 362 -5.27 -6.16 -1.59
C ILE A 362 -4.51 -6.54 -0.32
N GLU A 363 -3.20 -6.77 -0.45
CA GLU A 363 -2.29 -7.03 0.67
C GLU A 363 -1.33 -5.85 0.83
N ILE A 364 -1.41 -5.18 1.99
CA ILE A 364 -0.48 -4.11 2.37
C ILE A 364 0.66 -4.70 3.23
N VAL A 365 1.91 -4.43 2.84
CA VAL A 365 3.12 -4.96 3.48
C VAL A 365 4.11 -3.84 3.75
N GLU A 366 4.76 -3.81 4.92
CA GLU A 366 5.81 -2.84 5.25
C GLU A 366 6.88 -2.71 4.15
N GLY A 367 7.32 -1.49 3.88
CA GLY A 367 8.25 -1.12 2.82
C GLY A 367 9.57 -1.89 2.90
N THR A 368 10.09 -2.30 1.74
CA THR A 368 11.32 -3.11 1.75
C THR A 368 12.52 -2.23 2.03
N TRP A 369 12.58 -1.01 1.50
CA TRP A 369 13.76 -0.15 1.61
C TRP A 369 13.64 0.88 2.74
N TYR A 370 12.45 1.41 2.95
CA TYR A 370 12.13 2.47 3.91
C TYR A 370 11.00 1.99 4.86
N HIS A 371 11.10 2.34 6.14
CA HIS A 371 10.28 1.76 7.23
C HIS A 371 8.93 2.47 7.43
N ASN A 372 8.80 3.63 6.81
CA ASN A 372 7.68 4.56 6.75
C ASN A 372 6.88 4.43 5.44
N ARG A 373 7.35 3.60 4.52
CA ARG A 373 6.71 3.27 3.24
C ARG A 373 6.09 1.89 3.30
N TYR A 374 5.31 1.54 2.29
CA TYR A 374 4.68 0.23 2.17
C TYR A 374 4.66 -0.26 0.73
N ASN A 375 4.42 -1.56 0.55
CA ASN A 375 4.21 -2.20 -0.73
C ASN A 375 2.76 -2.68 -0.79
N VAL A 376 2.19 -2.67 -1.99
CA VAL A 376 0.82 -3.12 -2.26
C VAL A 376 0.85 -4.30 -3.21
N LEU A 377 0.24 -5.41 -2.81
CA LEU A 377 -0.09 -6.53 -3.69
C LEU A 377 -1.58 -6.43 -4.05
N MET A 378 -1.94 -6.67 -5.30
CA MET A 378 -3.35 -6.79 -5.71
C MET A 378 -3.50 -7.82 -6.83
N ARG A 379 -4.67 -8.47 -6.92
CA ARG A 379 -4.95 -9.47 -7.95
C ARG A 379 -5.98 -8.96 -8.94
N LYS A 380 -5.64 -9.00 -10.24
CA LYS A 380 -6.60 -8.72 -11.32
C LYS A 380 -7.77 -9.71 -11.24
N ASN A 381 -8.99 -9.26 -11.49
CA ASN A 381 -10.12 -10.17 -11.61
C ASN A 381 -9.81 -11.27 -12.63
N SER A 382 -10.24 -12.49 -12.35
CA SER A 382 -10.29 -13.55 -13.36
C SER A 382 -11.74 -13.66 -13.81
N PRO A 383 -12.06 -13.59 -15.13
CA PRO A 383 -13.39 -13.89 -15.60
C PRO A 383 -13.67 -15.36 -15.34
N LEU A 384 -14.35 -15.62 -14.22
CA LEU A 384 -14.85 -16.94 -13.90
C LEU A 384 -15.65 -17.44 -15.13
N PRO A 385 -15.48 -18.71 -15.54
CA PRO A 385 -16.35 -19.28 -16.56
C PRO A 385 -17.81 -19.07 -16.14
N PRO A 386 -18.70 -18.73 -17.08
CA PRO A 386 -20.00 -18.16 -16.78
C PRO A 386 -20.73 -19.01 -15.74
N LYS A 387 -21.12 -18.37 -14.62
CA LYS A 387 -21.73 -19.04 -13.46
C LYS A 387 -22.80 -20.02 -13.92
N MET A 388 -22.52 -21.31 -13.82
CA MET A 388 -23.58 -22.32 -13.82
C MET A 388 -24.54 -21.94 -12.68
N GLU A 389 -25.80 -21.67 -13.00
CA GLU A 389 -26.80 -21.39 -11.98
C GLU A 389 -26.80 -22.50 -10.92
N PRO A 390 -26.78 -22.16 -9.62
CA PRO A 390 -26.70 -23.15 -8.57
C PRO A 390 -27.97 -23.99 -8.57
N LYS A 391 -27.88 -25.23 -9.07
CA LYS A 391 -28.89 -26.25 -8.78
C LYS A 391 -28.93 -26.45 -7.26
N THR A 392 -30.05 -26.08 -6.67
CA THR A 392 -30.35 -26.23 -5.25
C THR A 392 -30.15 -27.68 -4.82
N LEU A 393 -29.12 -27.89 -4.00
CA LEU A 393 -28.92 -29.09 -3.19
C LEU A 393 -29.35 -28.74 -1.76
N GLU A 394 -30.54 -29.19 -1.37
CA GLU A 394 -30.96 -29.16 0.03
C GLU A 394 -30.08 -30.11 0.85
N ILE A 395 -29.09 -29.57 1.58
CA ILE A 395 -28.40 -30.30 2.65
C ILE A 395 -28.30 -29.40 3.88
N ARG A 396 -28.82 -29.91 5.00
CA ARG A 396 -28.59 -29.35 6.34
C ARG A 396 -27.15 -29.63 6.76
N ASN A 397 -26.31 -28.61 6.90
CA ASN A 397 -25.16 -28.51 7.80
C ASN A 397 -24.56 -27.09 7.71
N PRO A 398 -23.93 -26.56 8.78
CA PRO A 398 -23.52 -25.15 8.86
C PRO A 398 -22.34 -24.78 7.95
N PRO A 399 -22.11 -23.47 7.68
CA PRO A 399 -21.02 -22.99 6.83
C PRO A 399 -19.65 -23.26 7.46
N LYS A 400 -18.61 -23.36 6.62
CA LYS A 400 -17.28 -23.88 7.00
C LYS A 400 -16.12 -22.94 6.66
N LYS A 401 -16.37 -21.64 6.67
CA LYS A 401 -15.38 -20.56 6.57
C LYS A 401 -15.87 -19.38 7.42
N CYS A 402 -15.05 -18.91 8.35
CA CYS A 402 -15.29 -17.65 9.05
C CYS A 402 -15.28 -16.49 8.03
N PRO A 403 -16.08 -15.43 8.23
CA PRO A 403 -16.02 -14.25 7.39
C PRO A 403 -14.71 -13.48 7.63
N ASN A 404 -14.06 -12.99 6.58
CA ASN A 404 -12.81 -12.22 6.70
C ASN A 404 -13.00 -10.87 7.42
N ARG A 405 -14.23 -10.37 7.54
CA ARG A 405 -14.59 -9.19 8.36
C ARG A 405 -15.96 -9.44 8.97
N HIS A 406 -16.16 -9.10 10.25
CA HIS A 406 -17.50 -9.00 10.84
C HIS A 406 -18.00 -7.57 10.69
N TRP A 407 -19.29 -7.37 10.40
CA TRP A 407 -19.89 -6.03 10.27
C TRP A 407 -20.88 -5.75 11.39
N ASN A 408 -20.72 -4.63 12.09
CA ASN A 408 -21.65 -4.16 13.10
C ASN A 408 -22.41 -2.93 12.62
N GLU A 409 -23.63 -3.14 12.11
CA GLU A 409 -24.52 -2.07 11.61
C GLU A 409 -24.88 -1.03 12.68
N ARG A 410 -24.96 -1.41 13.96
CA ARG A 410 -25.29 -0.49 15.06
C ARG A 410 -24.13 0.45 15.40
N MET A 411 -22.90 -0.05 15.33
CA MET A 411 -21.69 0.72 15.64
C MET A 411 -21.01 1.31 14.40
N ASN A 412 -21.45 0.95 13.19
CA ASN A 412 -20.86 1.39 11.92
C ASN A 412 -19.35 1.04 11.81
N VAL A 413 -18.98 -0.18 12.21
CA VAL A 413 -17.58 -0.65 12.29
C VAL A 413 -17.41 -2.09 11.82
N TYR A 414 -16.21 -2.38 11.33
CA TYR A 414 -15.73 -3.75 11.16
C TYR A 414 -15.16 -4.32 12.46
N ASN A 415 -15.26 -5.64 12.60
CA ASN A 415 -14.56 -6.46 13.58
C ASN A 415 -14.79 -6.09 15.05
N ALA A 416 -15.96 -5.54 15.42
CA ALA A 416 -16.32 -5.26 16.83
C ALA A 416 -17.80 -5.60 17.14
N GLU A 417 -18.08 -6.15 18.32
CA GLU A 417 -19.44 -6.54 18.72
C GLU A 417 -19.65 -6.55 20.25
N GLU A 418 -20.88 -6.25 20.68
CA GLU A 418 -21.30 -6.28 22.09
C GLU A 418 -21.84 -7.68 22.42
N PHE A 419 -21.30 -8.31 23.47
CA PHE A 419 -21.65 -9.65 23.91
C PHE A 419 -22.24 -9.64 25.33
N ASP A 420 -23.24 -10.50 25.58
CA ASP A 420 -23.75 -10.76 26.93
C ASP A 420 -22.81 -11.71 27.69
N VAL A 421 -22.47 -11.37 28.94
CA VAL A 421 -21.64 -12.22 29.81
C VAL A 421 -22.30 -12.44 31.18
N SER A 422 -21.94 -13.54 31.84
CA SER A 422 -22.56 -13.92 33.11
C SER A 422 -22.22 -12.95 34.25
N THR A 423 -23.20 -12.11 34.63
CA THR A 423 -23.07 -11.16 35.75
C THR A 423 -22.63 -11.79 37.08
N ASP A 424 -22.92 -13.07 37.33
CA ASP A 424 -22.47 -13.75 38.54
C ASP A 424 -20.98 -14.13 38.47
N VAL A 425 -20.48 -14.51 37.29
CA VAL A 425 -19.05 -14.73 37.06
C VAL A 425 -18.29 -13.41 37.15
N VAL A 426 -18.84 -12.31 36.60
CA VAL A 426 -18.26 -10.96 36.72
C VAL A 426 -18.14 -10.51 38.19
N LYS A 427 -19.14 -10.77 39.04
CA LYS A 427 -19.05 -10.50 40.50
C LYS A 427 -17.98 -11.33 41.21
N GLU A 428 -17.77 -12.57 40.78
CA GLU A 428 -16.68 -13.41 41.31
C GLU A 428 -15.32 -12.83 40.90
N ILE A 429 -15.13 -12.47 39.62
CA ILE A 429 -13.91 -11.82 39.12
C ILE A 429 -13.61 -10.53 39.90
N TRP A 430 -14.61 -9.68 40.12
CA TRP A 430 -14.47 -8.46 40.93
C TRP A 430 -13.93 -8.75 42.34
N LYS A 431 -14.51 -9.74 43.02
CA LYS A 431 -14.10 -10.12 44.36
C LYS A 431 -12.65 -10.67 44.41
N GLU A 432 -12.23 -11.42 43.39
CA GLU A 432 -10.84 -11.86 43.28
C GLU A 432 -9.91 -10.67 42.98
N TYR A 433 -10.28 -9.72 42.12
CA TYR A 433 -9.55 -8.46 41.93
C TYR A 433 -9.38 -7.66 43.24
N GLU A 434 -10.45 -7.53 44.04
CA GLU A 434 -10.40 -6.86 45.35
C GLU A 434 -9.47 -7.56 46.34
N THR A 435 -9.26 -8.87 46.19
CA THR A 435 -8.43 -9.70 47.07
C THR A 435 -6.98 -9.72 46.62
N ASP A 436 -6.74 -10.02 45.35
CA ASP A 436 -5.41 -10.30 44.79
C ASP A 436 -4.65 -9.02 44.41
N LEU A 437 -5.36 -7.99 43.92
CA LEU A 437 -4.73 -6.87 43.19
C LEU A 437 -5.03 -5.49 43.78
N ARG A 438 -6.27 -5.22 44.21
CA ARG A 438 -6.64 -3.92 44.83
C ARG A 438 -5.72 -3.46 45.97
N PRO A 439 -5.17 -4.35 46.84
CA PRO A 439 -4.19 -3.95 47.86
C PRO A 439 -2.86 -3.42 47.33
N HIS A 440 -2.53 -3.69 46.05
CA HIS A 440 -1.22 -3.45 45.44
C HIS A 440 -1.18 -2.26 44.47
N LEU A 441 -2.33 -1.72 44.09
CA LEU A 441 -2.48 -0.61 43.11
C LEU A 441 -1.62 0.62 43.37
N ASN A 442 -1.41 0.94 44.65
CA ASN A 442 -0.65 2.11 45.11
C ASN A 442 0.82 1.79 45.41
N SER A 443 1.26 0.55 45.19
CA SER A 443 2.66 0.15 45.38
C SER A 443 3.58 0.62 44.25
N GLY A 444 3.02 0.84 43.05
CA GLY A 444 3.78 1.16 41.84
C GLY A 444 4.76 0.05 41.43
N LYS A 445 4.40 -1.21 41.70
CA LYS A 445 5.24 -2.39 41.48
C LYS A 445 4.42 -3.61 41.10
N SER A 446 5.07 -4.54 40.44
CA SER A 446 4.58 -5.90 40.22
C SER A 446 4.55 -6.70 41.52
N THR A 447 3.71 -7.73 41.54
CA THR A 447 3.72 -8.81 42.55
C THR A 447 4.31 -10.08 41.94
N ASP A 448 4.26 -11.19 42.68
CA ASP A 448 4.61 -12.52 42.16
C ASP A 448 3.49 -13.08 41.23
N ASP A 449 2.27 -12.55 41.35
CA ASP A 449 1.08 -12.98 40.61
C ASP A 449 0.71 -12.06 39.44
N PHE A 450 0.98 -10.76 39.57
CA PHE A 450 0.66 -9.75 38.58
C PHE A 450 1.89 -8.92 38.21
N CYS A 451 2.13 -8.79 36.91
CA CYS A 451 3.10 -7.91 36.31
C CYS A 451 2.45 -6.52 36.15
N LEU A 452 2.99 -5.49 36.81
CA LEU A 452 2.61 -4.12 36.48
C LEU A 452 3.34 -3.72 35.21
N VAL A 453 2.57 -3.65 34.13
CA VAL A 453 2.99 -3.14 32.83
C VAL A 453 2.64 -1.66 32.80
N THR A 454 3.66 -0.80 32.63
CA THR A 454 3.45 0.49 31.98
C THR A 454 3.80 0.30 30.50
N PRO A 455 2.84 0.30 29.58
CA PRO A 455 3.13 0.14 28.15
C PRO A 455 4.03 1.25 27.58
N TYR A 456 4.25 2.33 28.33
CA TYR A 456 5.14 3.44 27.97
C TYR A 456 6.10 3.76 29.13
N ASN A 457 7.12 2.91 29.32
CA ASN A 457 8.14 3.08 30.35
C ASN A 457 8.89 4.43 30.19
N THR A 458 8.91 5.22 31.27
CA THR A 458 9.57 6.54 31.31
C THR A 458 11.08 6.48 31.12
N ASP A 459 11.71 5.33 31.39
CA ASP A 459 13.16 5.16 31.28
C ASP A 459 13.64 4.83 29.86
N THR A 460 12.72 4.51 28.92
CA THR A 460 13.08 4.13 27.54
C THR A 460 12.59 5.10 26.45
N ASN A 461 11.74 6.07 26.79
CA ASN A 461 11.23 7.05 25.83
C ASN A 461 11.91 8.41 26.01
N THR A 462 12.43 8.98 24.92
CA THR A 462 13.15 10.26 24.87
C THR A 462 12.21 11.48 24.94
N TRP A 463 11.30 11.50 25.92
CA TRP A 463 10.35 12.59 26.14
C TRP A 463 10.38 13.07 27.59
N ASP A 464 11.31 13.99 27.86
CA ASP A 464 11.39 14.76 29.11
C ASP A 464 10.11 15.58 29.34
N ASN A 465 9.12 15.03 30.05
CA ASN A 465 8.19 15.78 30.91
C ASN A 465 7.39 14.84 31.83
N ASN A 466 7.23 15.23 33.11
CA ASN A 466 6.61 14.42 34.17
C ASN A 466 5.06 14.31 34.10
N ASN A 467 4.49 14.16 32.91
CA ASN A 467 3.06 13.85 32.71
C ASN A 467 2.99 12.62 31.80
N GLY A 468 2.30 11.56 32.25
CA GLY A 468 2.21 10.29 31.50
C GLY A 468 1.71 10.48 30.06
N VAL A 469 2.18 9.58 29.18
CA VAL A 469 1.86 9.58 27.73
C VAL A 469 0.36 9.58 27.47
N MET A 470 -0.40 8.87 28.31
CA MET A 470 -1.83 9.07 28.48
C MET A 470 -2.02 10.11 29.58
N ARG A 471 -2.86 11.15 29.39
CA ARG A 471 -3.25 12.06 30.50
C ARG A 471 -4.29 11.41 31.44
N SER A 472 -3.99 10.19 31.85
CA SER A 472 -4.79 9.22 32.62
C SER A 472 -3.90 8.52 33.64
N ASP A 473 -4.48 7.96 34.70
CA ASP A 473 -3.81 7.11 35.68
C ASP A 473 -3.93 5.59 35.41
N ILE A 474 -4.32 5.23 34.18
CA ILE A 474 -4.47 3.86 33.70
C ILE A 474 -3.23 2.99 34.02
N LYS A 475 -3.46 1.82 34.61
CA LYS A 475 -2.43 0.80 34.91
C LYS A 475 -2.83 -0.52 34.30
N TRP A 476 -1.87 -1.29 33.81
CA TRP A 476 -2.13 -2.58 33.18
C TRP A 476 -1.47 -3.66 34.04
N PHE A 477 -2.27 -4.52 34.65
CA PHE A 477 -1.78 -5.61 35.50
C PHE A 477 -2.03 -6.95 34.80
N SER A 478 -1.03 -7.41 34.05
CA SER A 478 -1.07 -8.71 33.38
C SER A 478 -0.74 -9.84 34.35
N VAL A 479 -1.26 -11.03 34.06
CA VAL A 479 -0.95 -12.23 34.85
C VAL A 479 0.50 -12.66 34.66
N ARG A 480 1.21 -12.94 35.76
CA ARG A 480 2.66 -13.20 35.76
C ARG A 480 3.08 -14.67 35.88
N ASN A 481 2.21 -15.54 36.39
CA ASN A 481 2.54 -16.95 36.57
C ASN A 481 1.38 -17.88 36.18
N GLU A 482 1.73 -19.13 35.89
CA GLU A 482 0.83 -20.17 35.36
C GLU A 482 -0.34 -20.48 36.31
N ASN A 483 -0.14 -20.52 37.63
CA ASN A 483 -1.23 -20.78 38.58
C ASN A 483 -2.30 -19.67 38.55
N THR A 484 -1.84 -18.42 38.50
CA THR A 484 -2.73 -17.26 38.40
C THR A 484 -3.37 -17.20 37.02
N TYR A 485 -2.67 -17.64 35.97
CA TYR A 485 -3.23 -17.73 34.62
C TYR A 485 -4.36 -18.77 34.58
N ASP A 486 -4.15 -19.97 35.11
CA ASP A 486 -5.17 -21.03 35.19
C ASP A 486 -6.38 -20.59 36.02
N LYS A 487 -6.17 -19.86 37.13
CA LYS A 487 -7.25 -19.27 37.95
C LYS A 487 -8.15 -18.36 37.10
N TYR A 488 -7.56 -17.44 36.33
CA TYR A 488 -8.33 -16.47 35.54
C TYR A 488 -8.85 -17.03 34.22
N LEU A 489 -8.16 -18.00 33.60
CA LEU A 489 -8.67 -18.77 32.47
C LEU A 489 -9.96 -19.51 32.85
N GLY A 490 -10.01 -20.11 34.05
CA GLY A 490 -11.22 -20.74 34.58
C GLY A 490 -12.42 -19.79 34.73
N TYR A 491 -12.19 -18.47 34.87
CA TYR A 491 -13.25 -17.46 34.79
C TYR A 491 -13.60 -17.13 33.33
N VAL A 492 -12.62 -17.00 32.43
CA VAL A 492 -12.85 -16.76 30.99
C VAL A 492 -13.66 -17.88 30.33
N ASP A 493 -13.34 -19.15 30.64
CA ASP A 493 -14.10 -20.32 30.19
C ASP A 493 -15.56 -20.27 30.71
N ARG A 494 -15.76 -19.81 31.95
CA ARG A 494 -17.11 -19.67 32.57
C ARG A 494 -17.89 -18.46 32.06
N LEU A 495 -17.22 -17.43 31.54
CA LEU A 495 -17.84 -16.36 30.76
C LEU A 495 -18.22 -16.84 29.35
N GLY A 496 -17.61 -17.93 28.87
CA GLY A 496 -17.91 -18.57 27.59
C GLY A 496 -17.21 -17.95 26.38
N LEU A 497 -16.25 -17.04 26.57
CA LEU A 497 -15.69 -16.22 25.48
C LEU A 497 -15.03 -17.04 24.36
N ARG A 498 -14.35 -18.14 24.70
CA ARG A 498 -13.67 -19.01 23.72
C ARG A 498 -14.68 -19.72 22.81
N GLU A 499 -15.71 -20.33 23.40
CA GLU A 499 -16.79 -21.02 22.66
C GLU A 499 -17.67 -20.04 21.85
N LEU A 500 -17.80 -18.80 22.32
CA LEU A 500 -18.57 -17.73 21.66
C LEU A 500 -17.96 -17.33 20.31
N VAL A 501 -16.63 -17.25 20.22
CA VAL A 501 -15.90 -16.81 19.02
C VAL A 501 -15.42 -17.95 18.12
N LYS A 502 -15.35 -19.19 18.63
CA LYS A 502 -14.89 -20.36 17.87
C LYS A 502 -15.82 -20.65 16.67
N ASP A 503 -15.24 -20.84 15.49
CA ASP A 503 -15.92 -21.07 14.20
C ASP A 503 -16.88 -19.94 13.72
N SER A 504 -17.11 -18.92 14.54
CA SER A 504 -17.98 -17.77 14.24
C SER A 504 -17.17 -16.53 13.86
N TRP A 505 -16.09 -16.28 14.59
CA TRP A 505 -15.16 -15.14 14.43
C TRP A 505 -13.72 -15.64 14.23
N VAL A 506 -13.27 -16.53 15.11
CA VAL A 506 -11.93 -17.12 15.11
C VAL A 506 -12.01 -18.52 14.48
N SER A 507 -11.27 -18.72 13.40
CA SER A 507 -11.04 -20.01 12.76
C SER A 507 -9.87 -20.69 13.45
N ALA A 508 -10.15 -21.68 14.30
CA ALA A 508 -9.14 -22.37 15.12
C ALA A 508 -9.61 -23.77 15.51
N ASP A 509 -8.68 -24.72 15.60
CA ASP A 509 -8.99 -26.03 16.20
C ASP A 509 -9.23 -25.86 17.70
N GLU A 510 -8.46 -24.98 18.37
CA GLU A 510 -8.70 -24.44 19.71
C GLU A 510 -8.44 -22.93 19.80
N VAL A 511 -9.42 -22.16 20.29
CA VAL A 511 -9.21 -20.73 20.59
C VAL A 511 -8.29 -20.60 21.81
N THR A 512 -7.16 -19.92 21.66
CA THR A 512 -6.16 -19.73 22.72
C THR A 512 -6.37 -18.36 23.39
N VAL A 513 -6.34 -18.31 24.72
CA VAL A 513 -6.36 -17.03 25.48
C VAL A 513 -4.91 -16.60 25.71
N TYR A 514 -4.35 -15.78 24.81
CA TYR A 514 -2.93 -15.39 24.90
C TYR A 514 -2.59 -14.66 26.21
N ALA A 515 -3.47 -13.77 26.68
CA ALA A 515 -3.22 -12.96 27.88
C ALA A 515 -4.51 -12.48 28.56
N MET A 516 -4.37 -12.11 29.83
CA MET A 516 -5.41 -11.50 30.66
C MET A 516 -4.80 -10.38 31.51
N PHE A 517 -5.53 -9.26 31.61
CA PHE A 517 -5.11 -8.08 32.36
C PHE A 517 -6.26 -7.52 33.18
N PHE A 518 -5.95 -6.93 34.34
CA PHE A 518 -6.80 -5.93 34.93
C PHE A 518 -6.33 -4.54 34.54
N ILE A 519 -7.25 -3.69 34.08
CA ILE A 519 -6.98 -2.32 33.66
C ILE A 519 -7.77 -1.33 34.53
N PRO A 520 -7.33 -1.08 35.78
CA PRO A 520 -7.85 -0.03 36.63
C PRO A 520 -7.49 1.38 36.14
N ARG A 521 -8.38 2.34 36.41
CA ARG A 521 -8.23 3.78 36.18
C ARG A 521 -9.17 4.56 37.11
N SER A 522 -8.89 5.84 37.36
CA SER A 522 -9.83 6.76 38.02
C SER A 522 -10.04 8.07 37.26
N PHE A 523 -9.17 8.42 36.31
CA PHE A 523 -9.40 9.54 35.38
C PHE A 523 -8.74 9.34 34.01
N SER A 524 -9.27 10.02 33.00
CA SER A 524 -8.58 10.33 31.76
C SER A 524 -8.97 11.74 31.29
N ARG A 525 -7.98 12.53 30.87
CA ARG A 525 -8.16 13.92 30.42
C ARG A 525 -8.10 14.09 28.91
N GLU A 526 -7.59 13.10 28.19
CA GLU A 526 -7.41 13.13 26.74
C GLU A 526 -7.77 11.79 26.11
N VAL A 527 -8.08 11.82 24.82
CA VAL A 527 -8.34 10.64 23.99
C VAL A 527 -7.07 10.35 23.19
N HIS A 528 -6.61 9.11 23.20
CA HIS A 528 -5.42 8.63 22.50
C HIS A 528 -5.81 7.42 21.65
N TYR A 529 -6.19 7.63 20.39
CA TYR A 529 -6.65 6.55 19.52
C TYR A 529 -5.50 5.62 19.12
N HIS A 530 -5.77 4.31 19.14
CA HIS A 530 -4.84 3.24 18.80
C HIS A 530 -5.59 2.01 18.28
N ILE A 531 -4.84 1.05 17.73
CA ILE A 531 -5.31 -0.30 17.41
C ILE A 531 -4.52 -1.30 18.25
N ASP A 532 -5.20 -2.30 18.83
CA ASP A 532 -4.52 -3.41 19.53
C ASP A 532 -3.88 -4.37 18.51
N TRP A 533 -4.49 -4.49 17.33
CA TRP A 533 -4.20 -5.52 16.35
C TRP A 533 -4.15 -4.94 14.93
N TYR A 534 -3.14 -5.34 14.15
CA TYR A 534 -3.05 -5.00 12.73
C TYR A 534 -4.30 -5.46 11.96
N ALA A 535 -4.80 -4.64 11.03
CA ALA A 535 -6.01 -4.93 10.24
C ALA A 535 -6.02 -6.34 9.61
N LYS A 536 -4.86 -6.81 9.14
CA LYS A 536 -4.64 -8.14 8.52
C LYS A 536 -4.92 -9.37 9.40
N VAL A 537 -5.01 -9.25 10.73
CA VAL A 537 -5.44 -10.38 11.58
C VAL A 537 -6.96 -10.53 11.61
N HIS A 538 -7.69 -9.51 11.14
CA HIS A 538 -9.15 -9.50 11.10
C HIS A 538 -9.76 -9.93 12.44
N THR A 539 -10.70 -10.88 12.45
CA THR A 539 -11.30 -11.47 13.65
C THR A 539 -10.52 -12.65 14.23
N GLN A 540 -9.35 -13.02 13.68
CA GLN A 540 -8.57 -14.19 14.12
C GLN A 540 -7.80 -13.95 15.43
N VAL A 541 -7.69 -12.69 15.85
CA VAL A 541 -7.27 -12.26 17.18
C VAL A 541 -8.28 -11.22 17.66
N MET A 542 -8.65 -11.27 18.93
CA MET A 542 -9.62 -10.36 19.54
C MET A 542 -9.18 -9.92 20.93
N THR A 543 -9.38 -8.63 21.21
CA THR A 543 -9.45 -8.06 22.56
C THR A 543 -10.89 -8.11 23.04
N PHE A 544 -11.10 -8.54 24.28
CA PHE A 544 -12.37 -8.39 25.00
C PHE A 544 -12.17 -7.46 26.19
N LEU A 545 -12.99 -6.41 26.28
CA LEU A 545 -13.03 -5.49 27.43
C LEU A 545 -14.34 -5.69 28.21
N ILE A 546 -14.21 -6.01 29.50
CA ILE A 546 -15.31 -6.41 30.38
C ILE A 546 -15.27 -5.54 31.65
N PRO A 547 -16.22 -4.62 31.87
CA PRO A 547 -16.34 -3.91 33.14
C PRO A 547 -16.67 -4.90 34.27
N VAL A 548 -15.82 -4.95 35.29
CA VAL A 548 -16.02 -5.81 36.47
C VAL A 548 -16.74 -5.09 37.62
N ASN A 549 -16.91 -3.78 37.52
CA ASN A 549 -17.74 -2.94 38.38
C ASN A 549 -18.60 -1.97 37.54
N ASP A 550 -19.33 -1.07 38.20
CA ASP A 550 -19.92 0.09 37.53
C ASP A 550 -18.80 1.00 36.99
N PHE A 551 -19.05 1.71 35.88
CA PHE A 551 -17.99 2.30 35.05
C PHE A 551 -18.36 3.71 34.58
N ASP A 552 -17.50 4.70 34.82
CA ASP A 552 -17.74 6.11 34.45
C ASP A 552 -16.98 6.55 33.17
N ILE A 553 -15.83 5.92 32.84
CA ILE A 553 -14.90 6.34 31.77
C ILE A 553 -15.01 5.42 30.55
N HIS A 554 -16.00 5.70 29.71
CA HIS A 554 -16.39 4.85 28.58
C HIS A 554 -15.38 4.76 27.40
N LEU A 555 -15.68 3.90 26.42
CA LEU A 555 -14.88 3.69 25.22
C LEU A 555 -15.18 4.77 24.16
N LYS A 556 -14.13 5.34 23.56
CA LYS A 556 -14.21 6.10 22.31
C LYS A 556 -13.76 5.21 21.16
N TYR A 557 -14.37 5.35 19.98
CA TYR A 557 -13.91 4.66 18.77
C TYR A 557 -14.10 5.52 17.53
N LYS A 558 -13.46 5.15 16.42
CA LYS A 558 -13.78 5.70 15.09
C LYS A 558 -14.66 4.71 14.33
N ASP A 559 -15.72 5.21 13.72
CA ASP A 559 -16.50 4.43 12.74
C ASP A 559 -15.80 4.37 11.37
N VAL A 560 -16.37 3.61 10.42
CA VAL A 560 -15.80 3.49 9.06
C VAL A 560 -15.77 4.81 8.29
N ASP A 561 -16.59 5.79 8.68
CA ASP A 561 -16.59 7.14 8.11
C ASP A 561 -15.59 8.08 8.85
N GLY A 562 -14.74 7.52 9.72
CA GLY A 562 -13.72 8.24 10.48
C GLY A 562 -14.27 9.10 11.64
N ASN A 563 -15.57 9.08 11.92
CA ASN A 563 -16.20 9.92 12.95
C ASN A 563 -15.93 9.38 14.35
N ALA A 564 -15.74 10.27 15.32
CA ALA A 564 -15.56 9.89 16.72
C ALA A 564 -16.90 9.53 17.38
N GLN A 565 -17.00 8.30 17.86
CA GLN A 565 -18.18 7.71 18.49
C GLN A 565 -17.92 7.32 19.96
N ASP A 566 -19.00 7.13 20.72
CA ASP A 566 -18.99 6.68 22.12
C ASP A 566 -19.62 5.29 22.26
N TYR A 567 -18.99 4.42 23.06
CA TYR A 567 -19.56 3.14 23.49
C TYR A 567 -19.58 3.06 25.03
N GLU A 568 -20.78 3.05 25.59
CA GLU A 568 -21.08 2.96 27.02
C GLU A 568 -20.83 1.53 27.55
N TYR A 569 -19.80 1.37 28.40
CA TYR A 569 -19.58 0.11 29.12
C TYR A 569 -20.74 -0.22 30.05
N LYS A 570 -21.15 -1.49 30.10
CA LYS A 570 -22.30 -1.96 30.88
C LYS A 570 -21.94 -3.21 31.66
N PHE A 571 -22.30 -3.23 32.93
CA PHE A 571 -22.12 -4.41 33.78
C PHE A 571 -22.86 -5.63 33.20
N GLY A 572 -22.17 -6.76 33.04
CA GLY A 572 -22.71 -7.95 32.37
C GLY A 572 -22.64 -7.92 30.84
N LYS A 573 -21.97 -6.93 30.24
CA LYS A 573 -21.59 -6.91 28.83
C LYS A 573 -20.08 -7.04 28.67
N ALA A 574 -19.66 -7.51 27.50
CA ALA A 574 -18.31 -7.39 26.98
C ALA A 574 -18.37 -6.67 25.63
N ILE A 575 -17.37 -5.84 25.31
CA ILE A 575 -17.11 -5.45 23.93
C ILE A 575 -15.92 -6.29 23.45
N GLY A 576 -16.10 -7.03 22.36
CA GLY A 576 -15.04 -7.83 21.74
C GLY A 576 -14.70 -7.25 20.37
N PHE A 577 -13.43 -7.03 20.08
CA PHE A 577 -12.98 -6.46 18.80
C PHE A 577 -11.62 -6.99 18.33
N GLY A 578 -11.40 -6.99 17.01
CA GLY A 578 -10.20 -7.53 16.36
C GLY A 578 -9.37 -6.50 15.59
N GLY A 579 -8.67 -7.00 14.55
CA GLY A 579 -7.81 -6.25 13.65
C GLY A 579 -8.45 -4.99 13.08
N GLY A 580 -7.75 -3.86 13.23
CA GLY A 580 -8.12 -2.56 12.65
C GLY A 580 -9.14 -1.74 13.46
N PHE A 581 -9.61 -2.21 14.62
CA PHE A 581 -10.57 -1.45 15.43
C PHE A 581 -9.90 -0.27 16.15
N PHE A 582 -10.04 0.93 15.57
CA PHE A 582 -9.38 2.16 16.04
C PHE A 582 -10.17 2.80 17.18
N HIS A 583 -9.60 2.75 18.39
CA HIS A 583 -10.34 3.04 19.62
C HIS A 583 -9.46 3.68 20.70
N SER A 584 -10.10 4.12 21.78
CA SER A 584 -9.43 4.78 22.89
C SER A 584 -10.23 4.78 24.19
N THR A 585 -9.55 5.09 25.29
CA THR A 585 -10.19 5.50 26.54
C THR A 585 -10.81 6.89 26.38
N GLY A 586 -12.09 7.03 26.73
CA GLY A 586 -12.79 8.31 26.76
C GLY A 586 -12.28 9.25 27.86
N ILE A 587 -12.69 10.51 27.78
CA ILE A 587 -12.38 11.52 28.79
C ILE A 587 -13.41 11.42 29.92
N GLY A 588 -12.95 11.37 31.16
CA GLY A 588 -13.81 11.26 32.33
C GLY A 588 -13.03 11.18 33.65
N GLN A 589 -13.77 11.17 34.76
CA GLN A 589 -13.24 10.94 36.10
C GLN A 589 -14.33 10.21 36.89
N GLY A 590 -14.00 9.03 37.42
CA GLY A 590 -14.93 8.24 38.22
C GLY A 590 -15.04 8.71 39.67
N GLU A 591 -16.16 8.39 40.32
CA GLU A 591 -16.25 8.52 41.79
C GLU A 591 -15.46 7.42 42.51
N GLU A 592 -15.40 6.22 41.90
CA GLU A 592 -14.57 5.10 42.31
C GLU A 592 -13.54 4.75 41.21
N GLU A 593 -12.84 3.62 41.38
CA GLU A 593 -11.86 3.11 40.41
C GLU A 593 -12.57 2.21 39.40
N ASP A 594 -12.59 2.63 38.14
CA ASP A 594 -13.11 1.92 36.98
C ASP A 594 -12.16 0.74 36.63
N VAL A 595 -12.65 -0.50 36.59
CA VAL A 595 -11.80 -1.68 36.33
C VAL A 595 -12.34 -2.55 35.20
N LEU A 596 -11.54 -2.70 34.14
CA LEU A 596 -11.78 -3.69 33.09
C LEU A 596 -10.99 -4.97 33.37
N LEU A 597 -11.62 -6.12 33.17
CA LEU A 597 -10.89 -7.31 32.73
C LEU A 597 -10.70 -7.19 31.21
N CYS A 598 -9.44 -7.15 30.77
CA CYS A 598 -9.05 -7.27 29.37
C CYS A 598 -8.58 -8.70 29.09
N VAL A 599 -9.03 -9.29 27.99
CA VAL A 599 -8.66 -10.64 27.56
C VAL A 599 -8.22 -10.59 26.10
N TYR A 600 -7.00 -11.05 25.82
CA TYR A 600 -6.52 -11.29 24.46
C TYR A 600 -6.71 -12.76 24.14
N LEU A 601 -7.42 -13.06 23.06
CA LEU A 601 -7.62 -14.43 22.58
C LEU A 601 -7.58 -14.50 21.05
N GLY A 602 -7.31 -15.67 20.48
CA GLY A 602 -7.18 -15.83 19.04
C GLY A 602 -6.93 -17.27 18.60
N SER A 603 -6.56 -17.40 17.33
CA SER A 603 -6.32 -18.68 16.68
C SER A 603 -5.08 -19.41 17.21
N ASP A 604 -5.10 -20.74 17.11
CA ASP A 604 -3.94 -21.61 17.28
C ASP A 604 -3.09 -21.75 16.01
N ASP A 605 -3.51 -21.13 14.90
CA ASP A 605 -2.74 -21.04 13.65
C ASP A 605 -1.37 -20.35 13.88
N PRO A 606 -0.23 -20.99 13.52
CA PRO A 606 1.10 -20.42 13.72
C PRO A 606 1.37 -19.09 13.00
N ASP A 607 0.78 -18.87 11.81
CA ASP A 607 0.99 -17.64 11.05
C ASP A 607 0.21 -16.48 11.68
N ILE A 608 -0.99 -16.74 12.21
CA ILE A 608 -1.75 -15.77 13.02
C ILE A 608 -1.03 -15.49 14.34
N TRP A 609 -0.50 -16.53 15.00
CA TRP A 609 0.26 -16.38 16.24
C TRP A 609 1.51 -15.52 16.07
N GLU A 610 2.28 -15.67 14.99
CA GLU A 610 3.43 -14.80 14.71
C GLU A 610 3.05 -13.33 14.59
N LEU A 611 1.85 -13.02 14.05
CA LEU A 611 1.32 -11.65 14.00
C LEU A 611 0.84 -11.15 15.36
N ALA A 612 0.11 -11.97 16.13
CA ALA A 612 -0.35 -11.64 17.47
C ALA A 612 0.81 -11.40 18.44
N ARG A 613 1.81 -12.29 18.39
CA ARG A 613 3.01 -12.28 19.24
C ARG A 613 3.83 -11.02 19.06
N ALA A 614 3.86 -10.43 17.86
CA ALA A 614 4.59 -9.19 17.61
C ALA A 614 4.07 -8.03 18.47
N ASN A 615 2.75 -7.84 18.55
CA ASN A 615 2.13 -6.79 19.38
C ASN A 615 2.25 -7.14 20.88
N ILE A 616 1.92 -8.38 21.24
CA ILE A 616 2.03 -8.92 22.60
C ILE A 616 3.45 -8.80 23.19
N ALA A 617 4.49 -8.89 22.35
CA ALA A 617 5.88 -8.91 22.80
C ALA A 617 6.37 -7.60 23.42
N ASP A 618 5.73 -6.46 23.15
CA ASP A 618 6.13 -5.21 23.80
C ASP A 618 5.44 -4.96 25.14
N GLU A 619 4.28 -5.58 25.36
CA GLU A 619 3.41 -5.39 26.53
C GLU A 619 3.55 -6.45 27.62
N LEU A 620 4.01 -7.66 27.30
CA LEU A 620 3.88 -8.82 28.20
C LEU A 620 5.21 -9.53 28.53
N GLU A 621 5.54 -9.68 29.82
CA GLU A 621 6.65 -10.54 30.24
C GLU A 621 6.32 -12.03 30.08
N TYR A 622 5.04 -12.41 30.27
CA TYR A 622 4.55 -13.78 30.18
C TYR A 622 3.21 -13.84 29.44
N TYR A 623 2.97 -14.92 28.70
CA TYR A 623 1.73 -15.17 27.95
C TYR A 623 1.55 -16.66 27.63
N MET A 624 0.35 -17.05 27.22
CA MET A 624 0.06 -18.38 26.68
C MET A 624 0.36 -18.42 25.18
N SER A 625 1.43 -19.12 24.81
CA SER A 625 1.78 -19.43 23.43
C SER A 625 1.01 -20.67 22.97
N PRO A 626 0.27 -20.65 21.84
CA PRO A 626 -0.40 -21.84 21.31
C PRO A 626 0.60 -22.95 20.93
N ILE A 627 1.87 -22.60 20.73
CA ILE A 627 2.95 -23.54 20.40
C ILE A 627 3.66 -24.05 21.66
N ASN A 628 3.99 -23.15 22.60
CA ASN A 628 4.92 -23.43 23.71
C ASN A 628 4.26 -23.47 25.10
N GLY A 629 2.95 -23.25 25.21
CA GLY A 629 2.24 -23.16 26.49
C GLY A 629 2.49 -21.83 27.21
N PHE A 630 2.30 -21.79 28.54
CA PHE A 630 2.57 -20.59 29.34
C PHE A 630 4.08 -20.33 29.38
N THR A 631 4.54 -19.29 28.69
CA THR A 631 5.95 -19.00 28.48
C THR A 631 6.29 -17.56 28.85
N ARG A 632 7.57 -17.32 29.17
CA ARG A 632 8.14 -15.98 29.13
C ARG A 632 8.22 -15.52 27.66
N ASN A 633 8.12 -14.22 27.46
CA ASN A 633 8.23 -13.53 26.17
C ASN A 633 9.30 -14.13 25.25
N GLU A 634 8.86 -14.77 24.18
CA GLU A 634 9.71 -15.52 23.25
C GLU A 634 10.53 -14.61 22.33
N MET A 635 10.02 -13.42 22.01
CA MET A 635 10.65 -12.47 21.10
C MET A 635 11.75 -11.66 21.81
N PHE A 636 11.49 -11.25 23.05
CA PHE A 636 12.41 -10.48 23.88
C PHE A 636 12.66 -11.14 25.24
N PRO A 637 13.24 -12.35 25.30
CA PRO A 637 13.36 -13.16 26.53
C PRO A 637 14.25 -12.56 27.63
N ASN A 638 14.90 -11.42 27.36
CA ASN A 638 15.74 -10.66 28.29
C ASN A 638 15.15 -9.27 28.65
N LYS A 639 14.04 -8.84 28.03
CA LYS A 639 13.39 -7.54 28.32
C LYS A 639 12.63 -7.65 29.64
N SER A 640 12.98 -6.81 30.61
CA SER A 640 12.19 -6.67 31.84
C SER A 640 11.03 -5.73 31.55
N ILE A 641 9.82 -6.26 31.43
CA ILE A 641 8.59 -5.49 31.15
C ILE A 641 7.87 -5.11 32.45
N CYS A 642 7.93 -5.98 33.46
CA CYS A 642 7.34 -5.76 34.77
C CYS A 642 8.17 -4.78 35.63
N GLN A 643 7.48 -3.86 36.32
CA GLN A 643 8.06 -2.91 37.30
C GLN A 643 8.39 -3.54 38.66
#